data_AF-A0A0U5GDK0-F1
#
_entry.id   AF-A0A0U5GDK0-F1
#
_cell.length_a   1.000
_cell.length_b   1.000
_cell.length_c   1.000
_cell.angle_alpha   90.00
_cell.angle_beta   90.00
_cell.angle_gamma   90.00
#
_symmetry.space_group_name_H-M   'P 1'
#
loop_
_entity.id
_entity.type
_entity.pdbx_description
1 polymer ?
#
loop_
_entity_poly.entity_id
_entity_poly.type
_entity_poly.pdbx_seq_one_letter_code
_entity_poly.pdbx_strand_id
1 'polypeptide(L)'
;METASTANGVTAAADDMGGLIAGTAFLSMGMLSRGSKSESEGDVLQAVHTSSEIPTSGSYDDTGALAIHKGYYKPNSVASYPRLVGVEEVPELSEVQPVCHPAFASQFVPESISRIAEPLLEFEIDSDSKYAGWSPGSTSVAGYGRDVTFWLKHCSVNADSNEDPRYAWLRSQTKPLLGSFIDQAWGKLLNGLEEFTERKGFDAVRELIGPSDYAWLDPDEQYKLRHQITDLLGAISTSVVPSLDVHRSITHLAYHEKLDPSPTYAFGDFMRQMLLAREATLRIQRDSRRWYGGISLSVLFDMIAADRWARNMILEAAGSAGYKVSPNVLNQQLDGLLTFVDEMQWPFGREVREAVAPLRGENPTFDISLMDWVAGFILPGATYPLAVISSVYNLSKTLKAHAPTRVVHARQGNYGIVFPRASYWHARSVVGKVLAPLSLFEATDRFRVRCLGGWIGPCLSSEEPLPDSTFGLLISVTAHPPTFPDIGSEEVDSSARERDHHLNGAEYTNTSSSSWTPLEAPPDLFIPRIQDSDPVSLHSVHLTKSGDMGADTEESTNRAPTYNVSLDFHLSHTDTAATFTLTTNSVFIAAPPCRGTHRVNPDKASHYTFSVRGVEDLERLPKWGEQNDDGPAILVINARGGPESEVFARAWCCHTGRNAVVWRPGGDKSCCFKCALMVASAEGLGTRVLIVC
;
A
#
# COMPACT_ATOMS: atom_id res chain seq x y z
N MET A 1 -32.39 -30.60 -29.56
CA MET A 1 -32.94 -30.39 -30.92
C MET A 1 -31.99 -31.09 -31.86
N GLU A 2 -32.50 -32.13 -32.53
CA GLU A 2 -32.00 -32.86 -33.71
C GLU A 2 -30.51 -32.80 -34.14
N THR A 3 -29.87 -33.99 -34.04
CA THR A 3 -29.10 -34.73 -35.07
C THR A 3 -28.13 -34.01 -36.01
N ALA A 4 -26.84 -34.42 -36.02
CA ALA A 4 -26.28 -35.44 -36.93
C ALA A 4 -24.76 -35.27 -37.22
N SER A 5 -24.04 -36.42 -37.20
CA SER A 5 -22.96 -36.83 -38.15
C SER A 5 -21.62 -36.06 -38.11
N THR A 6 -20.39 -36.61 -38.08
CA THR A 6 -19.75 -37.85 -38.61
C THR A 6 -18.32 -37.89 -38.02
N ALA A 7 -17.84 -38.92 -37.32
CA ALA A 7 -17.21 -40.19 -37.77
C ALA A 7 -15.68 -40.16 -38.03
N ASN A 8 -15.03 -41.22 -37.52
CA ASN A 8 -13.68 -41.79 -37.77
C ASN A 8 -12.54 -41.34 -36.82
N GLY A 9 -11.81 -42.22 -36.13
CA GLY A 9 -11.77 -43.69 -36.15
C GLY A 9 -10.97 -44.24 -34.96
N VAL A 10 -11.23 -45.51 -34.66
CA VAL A 10 -10.75 -46.30 -33.51
C VAL A 10 -9.55 -47.18 -33.93
N THR A 11 -8.85 -47.70 -32.91
CA THR A 11 -8.05 -48.95 -32.77
C THR A 11 -6.53 -48.79 -32.93
N ALA A 12 -5.71 -48.85 -31.87
CA ALA A 12 -5.43 -49.94 -30.92
C ALA A 12 -4.45 -51.00 -31.48
N ALA A 13 -3.30 -51.16 -30.82
CA ALA A 13 -2.62 -52.45 -30.60
C ALA A 13 -1.42 -52.28 -29.66
N ALA A 14 -1.27 -53.25 -28.76
CA ALA A 14 -0.23 -53.41 -27.76
C ALA A 14 0.90 -54.34 -28.26
N ASP A 15 1.75 -54.77 -27.31
CA ASP A 15 2.84 -55.78 -27.34
C ASP A 15 4.24 -55.13 -27.38
N ASP A 16 5.07 -55.12 -26.32
CA ASP A 16 5.58 -56.15 -25.39
C ASP A 16 6.73 -57.03 -25.97
N MET A 17 7.69 -57.32 -25.07
CA MET A 17 8.84 -58.24 -25.14
C MET A 17 10.21 -57.77 -25.73
N GLY A 18 11.19 -57.65 -24.81
CA GLY A 18 12.26 -58.66 -24.73
C GLY A 18 13.67 -58.36 -25.29
N GLY A 19 14.61 -58.04 -24.39
CA GLY A 19 15.79 -58.91 -24.13
C GLY A 19 17.10 -58.83 -24.96
N LEU A 20 18.20 -58.63 -24.20
CA LEU A 20 19.47 -59.39 -24.20
C LEU A 20 20.77 -58.92 -24.95
N ILE A 21 21.83 -58.82 -24.13
CA ILE A 21 23.25 -59.31 -24.26
C ILE A 21 24.38 -58.44 -24.91
N ALA A 22 25.51 -58.45 -24.17
CA ALA A 22 26.95 -58.34 -24.50
C ALA A 22 27.61 -56.97 -24.18
N GLY A 23 28.69 -56.84 -23.41
CA GLY A 23 29.66 -57.80 -22.86
C GLY A 23 31.02 -57.69 -23.57
N THR A 24 31.97 -56.94 -23.00
CA THR A 24 33.42 -57.19 -23.14
C THR A 24 34.22 -56.42 -22.09
N ALA A 25 35.08 -57.14 -21.38
CA ALA A 25 36.09 -56.66 -20.45
C ALA A 25 37.49 -56.86 -21.06
N PHE A 26 38.47 -56.01 -20.71
CA PHE A 26 39.88 -56.41 -20.67
C PHE A 26 40.67 -55.58 -19.64
N LEU A 27 41.57 -56.30 -18.96
CA LEU A 27 42.43 -55.94 -17.83
C LEU A 27 43.61 -55.01 -18.16
N SER A 28 44.07 -54.20 -17.20
CA SER A 28 45.31 -54.45 -16.42
C SER A 28 46.06 -53.19 -15.95
N MET A 29 46.25 -53.11 -14.63
CA MET A 29 47.36 -52.58 -13.81
C MET A 29 48.29 -51.44 -14.30
N GLY A 30 48.33 -50.36 -13.49
CA GLY A 30 49.49 -50.08 -12.63
C GLY A 30 50.44 -48.93 -13.05
N MET A 31 50.39 -47.80 -12.35
CA MET A 31 51.46 -47.30 -11.46
C MET A 31 51.22 -45.85 -11.01
N LEU A 32 51.63 -45.62 -9.75
CA LEU A 32 51.63 -44.37 -8.99
C LEU A 32 52.55 -43.30 -9.58
N SER A 33 52.13 -42.03 -9.55
CA SER A 33 52.94 -40.92 -9.02
C SER A 33 52.20 -39.57 -9.11
N ARG A 34 51.92 -39.01 -7.92
CA ARG A 34 51.90 -37.59 -7.51
C ARG A 34 51.77 -36.49 -8.58
N GLY A 35 50.79 -35.60 -8.38
CA GLY A 35 51.01 -34.17 -8.61
C GLY A 35 49.78 -33.34 -8.93
N SER A 36 49.34 -32.55 -7.94
CA SER A 36 48.63 -31.26 -8.05
C SER A 36 47.17 -31.22 -8.56
N LYS A 37 46.34 -30.56 -7.73
CA LYS A 37 44.92 -30.24 -7.92
C LYS A 37 44.74 -28.98 -8.78
N SER A 38 43.76 -29.00 -9.67
CA SER A 38 42.90 -27.85 -10.00
C SER A 38 41.57 -28.33 -10.60
N GLU A 39 40.45 -27.77 -10.11
CA GLU A 39 39.12 -27.66 -10.78
C GLU A 39 38.39 -28.99 -11.08
N SER A 40 37.06 -29.13 -11.15
CA SER A 40 35.85 -28.36 -10.87
C SER A 40 34.67 -29.35 -11.06
N GLU A 41 33.47 -28.97 -10.58
CA GLU A 41 32.14 -29.51 -10.97
C GLU A 41 31.68 -30.90 -10.45
N GLY A 42 30.40 -30.94 -10.03
CA GLY A 42 29.49 -31.94 -10.59
C GLY A 42 28.88 -33.02 -9.71
N ASP A 43 28.19 -32.62 -8.65
CA ASP A 43 26.80 -33.03 -8.35
C ASP A 43 26.42 -34.43 -7.79
N VAL A 44 25.33 -34.39 -7.00
CA VAL A 44 24.42 -35.47 -6.55
C VAL A 44 24.86 -36.37 -5.38
N LEU A 45 24.19 -36.26 -4.22
CA LEU A 45 23.26 -37.29 -3.69
C LEU A 45 22.64 -36.92 -2.33
N GLN A 46 21.31 -37.09 -2.31
CA GLN A 46 20.44 -37.49 -1.21
C GLN A 46 20.17 -36.51 -0.05
N ALA A 47 19.09 -35.74 -0.25
CA ALA A 47 18.23 -35.28 0.82
C ALA A 47 17.65 -36.49 1.59
N VAL A 48 18.08 -36.67 2.83
CA VAL A 48 17.39 -37.49 3.82
C VAL A 48 16.43 -36.56 4.56
N HIS A 49 15.13 -36.74 4.33
CA HIS A 49 14.10 -36.21 5.21
C HIS A 49 14.25 -36.89 6.58
N THR A 50 14.82 -36.19 7.54
CA THR A 50 14.59 -36.48 8.97
C THR A 50 13.55 -35.50 9.48
N SER A 51 12.33 -35.99 9.65
CA SER A 51 11.35 -35.45 10.59
C SER A 51 12.01 -35.38 11.97
N SER A 52 12.48 -34.19 12.36
CA SER A 52 12.94 -33.95 13.73
C SER A 52 11.72 -33.79 14.62
N GLU A 53 11.49 -34.78 15.47
CA GLU A 53 10.65 -34.62 16.65
C GLU A 53 11.14 -33.41 17.46
N ILE A 54 10.18 -32.62 17.93
CA ILE A 54 10.41 -31.43 18.75
C ILE A 54 10.98 -31.90 20.11
N PRO A 55 12.15 -31.39 20.57
CA PRO A 55 12.69 -31.79 21.85
C PRO A 55 11.83 -31.24 22.99
N THR A 56 11.29 -32.15 23.78
CA THR A 56 10.63 -31.86 25.06
C THR A 56 11.67 -31.81 26.18
N SER A 57 12.52 -30.78 26.22
CA SER A 57 13.30 -30.47 27.44
C SER A 57 13.96 -29.08 27.43
N GLY A 58 13.53 -28.19 28.32
CA GLY A 58 14.45 -27.51 29.24
C GLY A 58 15.32 -26.33 28.80
N SER A 59 15.13 -25.69 27.63
CA SER A 59 15.73 -24.38 27.33
C SER A 59 14.69 -23.41 26.79
N TYR A 60 14.69 -22.18 27.31
CA TYR A 60 13.81 -21.09 26.88
C TYR A 60 14.01 -20.78 25.40
N ASP A 61 12.95 -20.81 24.61
CA ASP A 61 13.00 -20.51 23.18
C ASP A 61 11.97 -19.44 22.81
N ASP A 62 12.43 -18.19 22.66
CA ASP A 62 11.66 -17.07 22.07
C ASP A 62 11.56 -17.20 20.55
N THR A 63 12.04 -18.29 19.95
CA THR A 63 11.94 -18.52 18.50
C THR A 63 10.49 -18.44 18.05
N GLY A 64 10.28 -17.70 16.96
CA GLY A 64 8.96 -17.42 16.42
C GLY A 64 8.20 -16.29 17.12
N ALA A 65 8.74 -15.68 18.18
CA ALA A 65 8.14 -14.50 18.81
C ALA A 65 8.29 -13.27 17.92
N LEU A 66 7.31 -12.38 17.96
CA LEU A 66 7.41 -11.09 17.27
C LEU A 66 8.44 -10.19 17.95
N ALA A 67 9.19 -9.47 17.13
CA ALA A 67 9.98 -8.31 17.51
C ALA A 67 9.75 -7.20 16.47
N ILE A 68 9.61 -5.95 16.94
CA ILE A 68 9.42 -4.79 16.06
C ILE A 68 10.75 -4.07 15.89
N HIS A 69 11.18 -3.93 14.64
CA HIS A 69 12.37 -3.17 14.29
C HIS A 69 11.96 -1.80 13.77
N LYS A 70 12.61 -0.76 14.30
CA LYS A 70 12.49 0.63 13.82
C LYS A 70 13.82 1.05 13.22
N GLY A 71 13.83 1.34 11.93
CA GLY A 71 14.98 1.88 11.21
C GLY A 71 14.77 3.35 10.91
N TYR A 72 15.77 4.18 11.24
CA TYR A 72 15.78 5.61 10.93
C TYR A 72 16.77 5.86 9.79
N TYR A 73 16.27 6.03 8.57
CA TYR A 73 17.11 6.27 7.39
C TYR A 73 17.44 7.76 7.19
N LYS A 74 16.59 8.64 7.71
CA LYS A 74 16.71 10.11 7.70
C LYS A 74 16.18 10.66 9.03
N PRO A 75 16.56 11.88 9.46
CA PRO A 75 16.10 12.46 10.73
C PRO A 75 14.57 12.44 10.93
N ASN A 76 13.81 12.56 9.83
CA ASN A 76 12.34 12.61 9.85
C ASN A 76 11.71 11.44 9.07
N SER A 77 12.31 10.25 9.12
CA SER A 77 11.79 9.05 8.45
C SER A 77 11.99 7.80 9.29
N VAL A 78 10.91 7.03 9.47
CA VAL A 78 10.86 5.80 10.25
C VAL A 78 10.33 4.67 9.38
N ALA A 79 11.12 3.62 9.25
CA ALA A 79 10.66 2.34 8.75
C ALA A 79 10.41 1.41 9.93
N SER A 80 9.19 0.90 10.06
CA SER A 80 8.85 -0.11 11.07
C SER A 80 8.60 -1.44 10.35
N TYR A 81 9.19 -2.53 10.83
CA TYR A 81 8.89 -3.85 10.28
C TYR A 81 8.93 -4.93 11.37
N PRO A 82 8.02 -5.91 11.29
CA PRO A 82 8.03 -7.05 12.19
C PRO A 82 9.10 -8.06 11.76
N ARG A 83 9.78 -8.70 12.72
CA ARG A 83 10.57 -9.92 12.51
C ARG A 83 10.12 -11.01 13.48
N LEU A 84 10.39 -12.26 13.13
CA LEU A 84 10.33 -13.36 14.09
C LEU A 84 11.73 -13.60 14.66
N VAL A 85 11.84 -13.69 15.99
CA VAL A 85 13.10 -14.04 16.66
C VAL A 85 13.48 -15.48 16.30
N GLY A 86 14.77 -15.75 16.06
CA GLY A 86 15.28 -17.11 15.82
C GLY A 86 14.81 -17.78 14.52
N VAL A 87 14.09 -17.07 13.65
CA VAL A 87 13.60 -17.59 12.37
C VAL A 87 14.15 -16.74 11.23
N GLU A 88 15.04 -17.31 10.43
CA GLU A 88 15.56 -16.66 9.21
C GLU A 88 14.48 -16.67 8.11
N GLU A 89 14.41 -15.56 7.36
CA GLU A 89 13.53 -15.34 6.20
C GLU A 89 12.06 -15.78 6.37
N VAL A 90 11.21 -14.87 6.84
CA VAL A 90 9.76 -15.07 6.93
C VAL A 90 9.03 -14.13 5.96
N PRO A 91 8.64 -14.61 4.75
CA PRO A 91 7.87 -13.81 3.80
C PRO A 91 6.49 -13.36 4.34
N GLU A 92 5.99 -14.08 5.35
CA GLU A 92 4.60 -14.05 5.82
C GLU A 92 4.24 -12.86 6.72
N LEU A 93 5.19 -12.06 7.21
CA LEU A 93 4.87 -10.99 8.18
C LEU A 93 4.38 -9.68 7.55
N SER A 94 4.66 -9.45 6.27
CA SER A 94 4.13 -8.33 5.50
C SER A 94 3.12 -8.85 4.47
N GLU A 95 1.95 -9.29 4.94
CA GLU A 95 0.89 -9.76 4.04
C GLU A 95 0.40 -8.60 3.17
N VAL A 96 0.71 -8.65 1.87
CA VAL A 96 0.09 -7.78 0.88
C VAL A 96 -1.36 -8.21 0.74
N GLN A 97 -2.29 -7.32 1.08
CA GLN A 97 -3.71 -7.61 0.94
C GLN A 97 -4.03 -7.82 -0.55
N PRO A 98 -4.73 -8.91 -0.92
CA PRO A 98 -5.03 -9.19 -2.32
C PRO A 98 -5.92 -8.09 -2.89
N VAL A 99 -5.63 -7.70 -4.14
CA VAL A 99 -6.48 -6.74 -4.85
C VAL A 99 -7.79 -7.43 -5.22
N CYS A 100 -8.92 -6.85 -4.81
CA CYS A 100 -10.25 -7.40 -5.08
C CYS A 100 -10.55 -7.57 -6.58
N HIS A 101 -10.04 -6.65 -7.42
CA HIS A 101 -10.17 -6.72 -8.87
C HIS A 101 -8.92 -6.14 -9.56
N PRO A 102 -8.39 -6.74 -10.65
CA PRO A 102 -7.17 -6.28 -11.31
C PRO A 102 -7.17 -4.81 -11.76
N ALA A 103 -8.34 -4.23 -12.04
CA ALA A 103 -8.50 -2.80 -12.34
C ALA A 103 -7.96 -1.88 -11.22
N PHE A 104 -8.02 -2.33 -9.96
CA PHE A 104 -7.53 -1.57 -8.81
C PHE A 104 -6.03 -1.69 -8.54
N ALA A 105 -5.32 -2.53 -9.31
CA ALA A 105 -3.87 -2.69 -9.15
C ALA A 105 -3.09 -1.40 -9.49
N SER A 106 -3.70 -0.44 -10.18
CA SER A 106 -3.08 0.88 -10.42
C SER A 106 -2.98 1.78 -9.20
N GLN A 107 -3.65 1.43 -8.09
CA GLN A 107 -3.48 2.11 -6.81
C GLN A 107 -2.04 2.02 -6.27
N PHE A 108 -1.34 0.92 -6.58
CA PHE A 108 -0.03 0.61 -6.01
C PHE A 108 1.13 0.93 -6.95
N VAL A 109 2.29 1.21 -6.36
CA VAL A 109 3.54 1.37 -7.10
C VAL A 109 3.84 0.07 -7.88
N PRO A 110 4.20 0.17 -9.17
CA PRO A 110 4.61 -0.99 -9.94
C PRO A 110 5.84 -1.68 -9.36
N GLU A 111 5.85 -3.01 -9.36
CA GLU A 111 7.00 -3.82 -8.90
C GLU A 111 8.29 -3.48 -9.68
N SER A 112 8.16 -2.99 -10.91
CA SER A 112 9.29 -2.59 -11.75
C SER A 112 10.17 -1.51 -11.15
N ILE A 113 9.62 -0.67 -10.26
CA ILE A 113 10.33 0.44 -9.61
C ILE A 113 10.22 0.41 -8.08
N SER A 114 9.63 -0.64 -7.49
CA SER A 114 9.40 -0.77 -6.04
C SER A 114 10.68 -0.55 -5.22
N ARG A 115 11.83 -1.03 -5.72
CA ARG A 115 13.15 -0.93 -5.07
C ARG A 115 13.69 0.49 -4.91
N ILE A 116 13.21 1.44 -5.72
CA ILE A 116 13.65 2.84 -5.74
C ILE A 116 12.51 3.81 -5.39
N ALA A 117 11.31 3.30 -5.08
CA ALA A 117 10.11 4.10 -4.87
C ALA A 117 10.00 4.72 -3.47
N GLU A 118 10.97 4.48 -2.59
CA GLU A 118 10.96 5.00 -1.22
C GLU A 118 10.67 6.52 -1.13
N PRO A 119 11.26 7.40 -1.97
CA PRO A 119 10.91 8.82 -1.97
C PRO A 119 9.43 9.09 -2.25
N LEU A 120 8.80 8.30 -3.13
CA LEU A 120 7.37 8.42 -3.44
C LEU A 120 6.51 7.89 -2.30
N LEU A 121 6.89 6.77 -1.69
CA LEU A 121 6.17 6.18 -0.55
C LEU A 121 6.25 7.03 0.73
N GLU A 122 7.16 7.99 0.84
CA GLU A 122 7.18 8.98 1.93
C GLU A 122 6.03 10.00 1.83
N PHE A 123 5.41 10.17 0.65
CA PHE A 123 4.32 11.13 0.41
C PHE A 123 3.01 10.48 -0.04
N GLU A 124 3.09 9.39 -0.80
CA GLU A 124 1.97 8.63 -1.34
C GLU A 124 1.84 7.29 -0.60
N ILE A 125 1.66 7.34 0.73
CA ILE A 125 1.74 6.14 1.58
C ILE A 125 0.74 5.02 1.17
N ASP A 126 -0.41 5.41 0.62
CA ASP A 126 -1.46 4.50 0.12
C ASP A 126 -1.07 3.72 -1.15
N SER A 127 0.05 4.09 -1.77
CA SER A 127 0.61 3.38 -2.92
C SER A 127 1.51 2.21 -2.55
N ASP A 128 1.86 2.06 -1.26
CA ASP A 128 2.57 0.90 -0.76
C ASP A 128 1.58 -0.27 -0.60
N SER A 129 1.81 -1.36 -1.33
CA SER A 129 0.97 -2.57 -1.24
C SER A 129 1.03 -3.24 0.14
N LYS A 130 2.03 -2.90 0.95
CA LYS A 130 2.19 -3.36 2.33
C LYS A 130 1.57 -2.42 3.37
N TYR A 131 0.93 -1.32 2.95
CA TYR A 131 0.36 -0.34 3.86
C TYR A 131 -0.81 -0.90 4.69
N ALA A 132 -1.78 -1.53 4.03
CA ALA A 132 -3.01 -2.00 4.67
C ALA A 132 -2.75 -3.21 5.58
N GLY A 133 -3.39 -3.21 6.76
CA GLY A 133 -3.42 -4.36 7.66
C GLY A 133 -4.51 -5.37 7.28
N TRP A 134 -4.51 -6.54 7.92
CA TRP A 134 -5.55 -7.56 7.71
C TRP A 134 -6.93 -7.14 8.24
N SER A 135 -7.00 -6.24 9.23
CA SER A 135 -8.26 -5.70 9.73
C SER A 135 -8.70 -4.50 8.86
N PRO A 136 -9.94 -4.43 8.36
CA PRO A 136 -10.43 -3.28 7.60
C PRO A 136 -10.17 -1.96 8.32
N GLY A 137 -9.71 -0.93 7.60
CA GLY A 137 -9.40 0.39 8.15
C GLY A 137 -8.17 0.45 9.08
N SER A 138 -7.40 -0.64 9.17
CA SER A 138 -6.13 -0.69 9.90
C SER A 138 -4.93 -0.69 8.95
N THR A 139 -3.75 -0.37 9.48
CA THR A 139 -2.46 -0.47 8.79
C THR A 139 -1.70 -1.70 9.25
N SER A 140 -0.77 -2.17 8.43
CA SER A 140 0.26 -3.09 8.90
C SER A 140 1.28 -2.34 9.77
N VAL A 141 2.20 -3.06 10.41
CA VAL A 141 3.35 -2.43 11.10
C VAL A 141 4.17 -1.55 10.14
N ALA A 142 4.32 -1.98 8.87
CA ALA A 142 5.01 -1.19 7.86
C ALA A 142 4.21 0.07 7.49
N GLY A 143 2.89 -0.06 7.31
CA GLY A 143 1.99 1.07 7.07
C GLY A 143 2.00 2.08 8.21
N TYR A 144 2.08 1.63 9.47
CA TYR A 144 2.25 2.53 10.62
C TYR A 144 3.54 3.37 10.51
N GLY A 145 4.67 2.76 10.12
CA GLY A 145 5.91 3.51 9.86
C GLY A 145 5.77 4.55 8.74
N ARG A 146 4.98 4.23 7.70
CA ARG A 146 4.64 5.19 6.63
C ARG A 146 3.82 6.37 7.17
N ASP A 147 2.80 6.13 7.99
CA ASP A 147 2.01 7.18 8.62
C ASP A 147 2.88 8.10 9.51
N VAL A 148 3.73 7.51 10.37
CA VAL A 148 4.68 8.26 11.22
C VAL A 148 5.52 9.20 10.36
N THR A 149 6.17 8.66 9.32
CA THR A 149 7.03 9.42 8.40
C THR A 149 6.27 10.53 7.69
N PHE A 150 5.08 10.22 7.17
CA PHE A 150 4.22 11.18 6.49
C PHE A 150 3.86 12.36 7.40
N TRP A 151 3.37 12.08 8.61
CA TRP A 151 2.93 13.13 9.53
C TRP A 151 4.09 13.94 10.11
N LEU A 152 5.24 13.33 10.40
CA LEU A 152 6.44 14.07 10.81
C LEU A 152 6.85 15.09 9.75
N LYS A 153 6.90 14.66 8.48
CA LYS A 153 7.23 15.55 7.36
C LYS A 153 6.15 16.60 7.11
N HIS A 154 4.88 16.22 7.21
CA HIS A 154 3.78 17.15 6.99
C HIS A 154 3.76 18.25 8.07
N CYS A 155 4.04 17.90 9.32
CA CYS A 155 4.17 18.87 10.41
C CYS A 155 5.44 19.73 10.28
N SER A 156 6.58 19.17 9.82
CA SER A 156 7.81 19.95 9.63
C SER A 156 7.73 20.92 8.44
N VAL A 157 7.06 20.55 7.35
CA VAL A 157 6.88 21.41 6.16
C VAL A 157 6.00 22.63 6.47
N ASN A 158 5.09 22.54 7.44
CA ASN A 158 4.32 23.69 7.90
C ASN A 158 5.08 24.63 8.85
N ALA A 159 6.24 24.20 9.37
CA ALA A 159 7.10 25.01 10.24
C ALA A 159 8.18 25.77 9.46
N ASP A 160 8.69 25.19 8.38
CA ASP A 160 9.66 25.82 7.49
C ASP A 160 9.02 26.11 6.13
N SER A 161 8.42 27.31 6.00
CA SER A 161 8.11 27.91 4.71
C SER A 161 9.40 28.28 3.99
N ASN A 162 10.12 27.28 3.49
CA ASN A 162 11.16 27.45 2.50
C ASN A 162 11.07 26.27 1.55
N GLU A 163 10.61 26.60 0.33
CA GLU A 163 10.69 25.87 -0.92
C GLU A 163 11.47 24.56 -0.81
N ASP A 164 10.80 23.43 -1.10
CA ASP A 164 11.46 22.20 -1.53
C ASP A 164 12.43 22.62 -2.64
N PRO A 165 13.76 22.60 -2.42
CA PRO A 165 14.69 22.96 -3.46
C PRO A 165 14.59 21.80 -4.44
N ARG A 166 13.69 21.95 -5.42
CA ARG A 166 13.62 21.11 -6.59
C ARG A 166 15.02 21.18 -7.16
N TYR A 167 15.83 20.17 -6.85
CA TYR A 167 17.16 20.02 -7.40
C TYR A 167 16.93 19.71 -8.88
N ALA A 168 16.67 20.75 -9.65
CA ALA A 168 16.73 20.74 -11.08
C ALA A 168 18.20 20.49 -11.38
N TRP A 169 18.51 19.24 -11.70
CA TRP A 169 19.76 18.94 -12.35
C TRP A 169 19.73 19.71 -13.67
N LEU A 170 20.35 20.89 -13.73
CA LEU A 170 20.65 21.59 -14.98
C LEU A 170 21.67 20.74 -15.74
N ARG A 171 21.24 19.66 -16.37
CA ARG A 171 22.13 18.77 -17.13
C ARG A 171 21.44 18.25 -18.39
N SER A 172 22.22 18.27 -19.47
CA SER A 172 21.92 17.82 -20.82
C SER A 172 21.27 18.87 -21.72
N GLN A 173 22.01 19.27 -22.76
CA GLN A 173 21.39 19.68 -24.02
C GLN A 173 20.55 18.51 -24.53
N THR A 174 19.26 18.72 -24.77
CA THR A 174 18.39 17.70 -25.35
C THR A 174 18.45 17.78 -26.87
N LYS A 175 18.87 16.68 -27.52
CA LYS A 175 18.79 16.56 -28.98
C LYS A 175 17.32 16.40 -29.44
N PRO A 176 16.84 17.15 -30.44
CA PRO A 176 15.53 16.91 -31.03
C PRO A 176 15.50 15.57 -31.77
N LEU A 177 14.42 14.80 -31.58
CA LEU A 177 14.21 13.50 -32.22
C LEU A 177 13.03 13.55 -33.17
N LEU A 178 13.09 12.81 -34.27
CA LEU A 178 11.97 12.63 -35.19
C LEU A 178 10.93 11.69 -34.56
N GLY A 179 9.64 11.99 -34.73
CA GLY A 179 8.55 11.16 -34.20
C GLY A 179 8.62 9.69 -34.66
N SER A 180 8.96 9.45 -35.93
CA SER A 180 9.13 8.09 -36.47
C SER A 180 10.25 7.30 -35.80
N PHE A 181 11.32 7.98 -35.37
CA PHE A 181 12.40 7.37 -34.61
C PHE A 181 11.92 7.02 -33.19
N ILE A 182 11.15 7.91 -32.55
CA ILE A 182 10.57 7.66 -31.22
C ILE A 182 9.68 6.42 -31.25
N ASP A 183 8.76 6.32 -32.22
CA ASP A 183 7.86 5.16 -32.33
C ASP A 183 8.63 3.86 -32.61
N GLN A 184 9.65 3.91 -33.46
CA GLN A 184 10.50 2.74 -33.72
C GLN A 184 11.27 2.30 -32.47
N ALA A 185 11.87 3.26 -31.75
CA ALA A 185 12.60 2.97 -30.52
C ALA A 185 11.66 2.44 -29.43
N TRP A 186 10.48 3.05 -29.28
CA TRP A 186 9.44 2.60 -28.37
C TRP A 186 9.02 1.16 -28.65
N GLY A 187 8.70 0.85 -29.91
CA GLY A 187 8.31 -0.50 -30.34
C GLY A 187 9.37 -1.55 -30.04
N LYS A 188 10.66 -1.21 -30.11
CA LYS A 188 11.75 -2.12 -29.68
C LYS A 188 11.74 -2.34 -28.17
N LEU A 189 11.62 -1.28 -27.37
CA LEU A 189 11.62 -1.36 -25.90
C LEU A 189 10.41 -2.08 -25.30
N LEU A 190 9.31 -2.22 -26.04
CA LEU A 190 8.19 -3.06 -25.61
C LEU A 190 8.61 -4.53 -25.42
N ASN A 191 9.63 -4.99 -26.17
CA ASN A 191 10.22 -6.32 -26.01
C ASN A 191 11.33 -6.38 -24.93
N GLY A 192 11.53 -5.28 -24.20
CA GLY A 192 12.64 -5.13 -23.26
C GLY A 192 13.92 -4.61 -23.92
N LEU A 193 15.02 -4.65 -23.16
CA LEU A 193 16.34 -4.28 -23.68
C LEU A 193 16.97 -5.49 -24.39
N GLU A 194 17.50 -5.29 -25.60
CA GLU A 194 18.27 -6.31 -26.33
C GLU A 194 19.55 -6.76 -25.57
N GLU A 195 20.22 -7.80 -26.08
CA GLU A 195 21.53 -8.24 -25.57
C GLU A 195 22.55 -7.09 -25.60
N PHE A 196 23.06 -6.76 -24.41
CA PHE A 196 23.66 -5.48 -24.11
C PHE A 196 25.13 -5.63 -23.72
N THR A 197 25.99 -4.80 -24.31
CA THR A 197 27.30 -4.47 -23.73
C THR A 197 27.27 -3.03 -23.24
N GLU A 198 28.08 -2.70 -22.22
CA GLU A 198 28.19 -1.33 -21.69
C GLU A 198 28.40 -0.29 -22.81
N ARG A 199 29.20 -0.62 -23.82
CA ARG A 199 29.47 0.26 -24.96
C ARG A 199 28.27 0.43 -25.90
N LYS A 200 27.63 -0.66 -26.33
CA LYS A 200 26.39 -0.59 -27.14
C LYS A 200 25.31 0.20 -26.41
N GLY A 201 25.23 0.01 -25.09
CA GLY A 201 24.33 0.74 -24.22
C GLY A 201 24.55 2.23 -24.19
N PHE A 202 25.81 2.62 -24.08
CA PHE A 202 26.22 4.01 -24.11
C PHE A 202 25.85 4.64 -25.44
N ASP A 203 26.18 3.98 -26.55
CA ASP A 203 25.86 4.47 -27.90
C ASP A 203 24.35 4.67 -28.06
N ALA A 204 23.53 3.72 -27.60
CA ALA A 204 22.06 3.84 -27.60
C ALA A 204 21.56 5.03 -26.76
N VAL A 205 22.12 5.29 -25.58
CA VAL A 205 21.78 6.48 -24.79
C VAL A 205 22.15 7.75 -25.56
N ARG A 206 23.33 7.79 -26.20
CA ARG A 206 23.76 8.96 -26.98
C ARG A 206 22.85 9.25 -28.17
N GLU A 207 22.27 8.22 -28.79
CA GLU A 207 21.27 8.40 -29.84
C GLU A 207 20.01 9.11 -29.32
N LEU A 208 19.59 8.80 -28.08
CA LEU A 208 18.38 9.33 -27.45
C LEU A 208 18.54 10.75 -26.88
N ILE A 209 19.64 11.03 -26.17
CA ILE A 209 19.81 12.29 -25.42
C ILE A 209 20.85 13.23 -26.03
N GLY A 210 21.76 12.73 -26.88
CA GLY A 210 22.87 13.50 -27.41
C GLY A 210 24.17 13.33 -26.61
N PRO A 211 25.24 14.06 -26.97
CA PRO A 211 26.55 13.94 -26.33
C PRO A 211 26.50 14.28 -24.84
N SER A 212 27.40 13.69 -24.07
CA SER A 212 27.56 14.04 -22.65
C SER A 212 28.42 15.29 -22.53
N ASP A 213 28.06 16.20 -21.61
CA ASP A 213 28.89 17.35 -21.25
C ASP A 213 30.09 16.95 -20.36
N TYR A 214 30.20 15.66 -19.96
CA TYR A 214 31.29 15.14 -19.12
C TYR A 214 32.50 14.70 -19.92
N ALA A 215 33.66 15.26 -19.57
CA ALA A 215 34.96 14.66 -19.85
C ALA A 215 35.37 13.79 -18.65
N TRP A 216 35.37 12.48 -18.85
CA TRP A 216 35.81 11.53 -17.81
C TRP A 216 37.34 11.49 -17.74
N LEU A 217 37.89 11.50 -16.51
CA LEU A 217 39.32 11.32 -16.28
C LEU A 217 39.79 9.94 -16.77
N ASP A 218 38.96 8.91 -16.56
CA ASP A 218 39.11 7.60 -17.15
C ASP A 218 38.07 7.44 -18.29
N PRO A 219 38.50 7.28 -19.55
CA PRO A 219 37.58 7.09 -20.67
C PRO A 219 36.68 5.85 -20.54
N ASP A 220 37.07 4.81 -19.79
CA ASP A 220 36.28 3.59 -19.66
C ASP A 220 35.10 3.76 -18.69
N GLU A 221 35.18 4.74 -17.80
CA GLU A 221 34.12 5.07 -16.84
C GLU A 221 32.85 5.57 -17.54
N GLN A 222 32.97 6.27 -18.67
CA GLN A 222 31.82 6.80 -19.41
C GLN A 222 30.84 5.69 -19.85
N TYR A 223 31.33 4.47 -20.03
CA TYR A 223 30.54 3.33 -20.48
C TYR A 223 29.82 2.62 -19.33
N LYS A 224 30.05 2.97 -18.06
CA LYS A 224 29.43 2.23 -16.95
C LYS A 224 27.91 2.41 -16.91
N LEU A 225 27.19 1.32 -16.68
CA LEU A 225 25.72 1.30 -16.64
C LEU A 225 25.15 2.39 -15.71
N ARG A 226 25.75 2.58 -14.53
CA ARG A 226 25.36 3.62 -13.56
C ARG A 226 25.34 5.04 -14.14
N HIS A 227 26.29 5.37 -15.00
CA HIS A 227 26.41 6.72 -15.57
C HIS A 227 25.43 6.91 -16.72
N GLN A 228 25.18 5.84 -17.49
CA GLN A 228 24.10 5.81 -18.47
C GLN A 228 22.73 6.02 -17.81
N ILE A 229 22.47 5.41 -16.65
CA ILE A 229 21.28 5.65 -15.84
C ILE A 229 21.23 7.11 -15.38
N THR A 230 22.30 7.64 -14.78
CA THR A 230 22.36 9.04 -14.33
C THR A 230 22.07 10.04 -15.45
N ASP A 231 22.59 9.81 -16.65
CA ASP A 231 22.37 10.70 -17.79
C ASP A 231 20.92 10.67 -18.27
N LEU A 232 20.27 9.49 -18.27
CA LEU A 232 18.84 9.37 -18.55
C LEU A 232 17.99 10.10 -17.50
N LEU A 233 18.30 9.91 -16.21
CA LEU A 233 17.59 10.60 -15.11
C LEU A 233 17.74 12.13 -15.21
N GLY A 234 18.94 12.61 -15.60
CA GLY A 234 19.19 14.01 -15.89
C GLY A 234 18.31 14.52 -17.02
N ALA A 235 18.28 13.83 -18.16
CA ALA A 235 17.49 14.21 -19.32
C ALA A 235 15.97 14.20 -19.06
N ILE A 236 15.47 13.26 -18.24
CA ILE A 236 14.07 13.21 -17.79
C ILE A 236 13.76 14.45 -16.93
N SER A 237 14.69 14.87 -16.08
CA SER A 237 14.51 15.99 -15.16
C SER A 237 14.50 17.37 -15.85
N THR A 238 15.03 17.47 -17.07
CA THR A 238 15.08 18.72 -17.86
C THR A 238 14.04 18.75 -18.98
N SER A 239 12.97 17.97 -18.86
CA SER A 239 11.94 17.88 -19.89
C SER A 239 11.14 19.17 -20.05
N VAL A 240 10.68 19.43 -21.27
CA VAL A 240 9.68 20.47 -21.57
C VAL A 240 8.27 20.04 -21.15
N VAL A 241 8.06 18.73 -21.00
CA VAL A 241 6.78 18.16 -20.55
C VAL A 241 6.61 18.47 -19.06
N PRO A 242 5.49 19.07 -18.64
CA PRO A 242 5.22 19.34 -17.24
C PRO A 242 5.25 18.07 -16.38
N SER A 243 5.70 18.22 -15.14
CA SER A 243 5.77 17.09 -14.20
C SER A 243 4.41 16.51 -13.86
N LEU A 244 4.31 15.18 -13.91
CA LEU A 244 3.15 14.43 -13.42
C LEU A 244 2.93 14.51 -11.89
N ASP A 245 3.95 14.96 -11.13
CA ASP A 245 3.76 15.25 -9.70
C ASP A 245 2.79 16.42 -9.50
N VAL A 246 2.82 17.40 -10.40
CA VAL A 246 1.91 18.56 -10.41
C VAL A 246 0.66 18.24 -11.22
N HIS A 247 0.83 17.77 -12.45
CA HIS A 247 -0.26 17.44 -13.36
C HIS A 247 -0.60 15.95 -13.25
N ARG A 248 -1.50 15.59 -12.34
CA ARG A 248 -1.84 14.20 -11.97
C ARG A 248 -2.63 13.40 -13.04
N SER A 249 -2.48 13.73 -14.33
CA SER A 249 -3.20 13.10 -15.45
C SER A 249 -2.26 12.83 -16.62
N ILE A 250 -2.06 11.55 -16.95
CA ILE A 250 -1.25 11.14 -18.10
C ILE A 250 -1.95 11.53 -19.39
N THR A 251 -3.26 11.31 -19.48
CA THR A 251 -4.06 11.65 -20.66
C THR A 251 -3.99 13.14 -20.98
N HIS A 252 -4.10 14.01 -19.97
CA HIS A 252 -4.04 15.45 -20.19
C HIS A 252 -2.70 15.88 -20.77
N LEU A 253 -1.58 15.30 -20.29
CA LEU A 253 -0.27 15.59 -20.86
C LEU A 253 -0.12 15.02 -22.28
N ALA A 254 -0.59 13.79 -22.51
CA ALA A 254 -0.49 13.14 -23.81
C ALA A 254 -1.31 13.87 -24.90
N TYR A 255 -2.48 14.40 -24.55
CA TYR A 255 -3.37 15.06 -25.52
C TYR A 255 -3.46 16.57 -25.33
N HIS A 256 -2.43 17.18 -24.74
CA HIS A 256 -2.37 18.61 -24.46
C HIS A 256 -2.63 19.49 -25.69
N GLU A 257 -2.08 19.12 -26.86
CA GLU A 257 -2.28 19.82 -28.13
C GLU A 257 -3.74 19.90 -28.58
N LYS A 258 -4.60 18.98 -28.11
CA LYS A 258 -6.04 19.00 -28.41
C LYS A 258 -6.83 19.87 -27.44
N LEU A 259 -6.24 20.20 -26.28
CA LEU A 259 -6.88 20.91 -25.18
C LEU A 259 -6.48 22.38 -25.15
N ASP A 260 -5.22 22.68 -25.48
CA ASP A 260 -4.64 24.03 -25.47
C ASP A 260 -4.48 24.54 -26.92
N PRO A 261 -5.05 25.72 -27.27
CA PRO A 261 -4.87 26.33 -28.59
C PRO A 261 -3.43 26.79 -28.88
N SER A 262 -2.56 26.91 -27.87
CA SER A 262 -1.16 27.31 -27.98
C SER A 262 -0.23 26.41 -27.16
N PRO A 263 -0.10 25.12 -27.52
CA PRO A 263 0.60 24.14 -26.70
C PRO A 263 2.09 24.45 -26.60
N THR A 264 2.64 24.37 -25.39
CA THR A 264 4.06 24.60 -25.10
C THR A 264 4.96 23.40 -25.45
N TYR A 265 4.37 22.22 -25.64
CA TYR A 265 5.02 20.98 -26.06
C TYR A 265 4.05 20.13 -26.87
N ALA A 266 4.59 19.20 -27.67
CA ALA A 266 3.85 18.34 -28.57
C ALA A 266 3.70 16.90 -28.04
N PHE A 267 2.82 16.10 -28.67
CA PHE A 267 2.73 14.67 -28.37
C PHE A 267 4.06 13.93 -28.54
N GLY A 268 4.89 14.35 -29.49
CA GLY A 268 6.24 13.82 -29.68
C GLY A 268 7.16 14.05 -28.48
N ASP A 269 7.06 15.19 -27.80
CA ASP A 269 7.83 15.49 -26.59
C ASP A 269 7.36 14.62 -25.42
N PHE A 270 6.05 14.42 -25.27
CA PHE A 270 5.48 13.47 -24.31
C PHE A 270 6.01 12.05 -24.55
N MET A 271 5.92 11.54 -25.78
CA MET A 271 6.41 10.19 -26.10
C MET A 271 7.93 10.06 -25.93
N ARG A 272 8.70 11.13 -26.19
CA ARG A 272 10.13 11.17 -25.87
C ARG A 272 10.36 11.02 -24.36
N GLN A 273 9.60 11.73 -23.52
CA GLN A 273 9.70 11.60 -22.07
C GLN A 273 9.41 10.18 -21.61
N MET A 274 8.34 9.56 -22.14
CA MET A 274 7.98 8.17 -21.83
C MET A 274 9.09 7.21 -22.27
N LEU A 275 9.67 7.40 -23.46
CA LEU A 275 10.77 6.59 -23.98
C LEU A 275 11.99 6.62 -23.04
N LEU A 276 12.42 7.81 -22.61
CA LEU A 276 13.55 7.95 -21.69
C LEU A 276 13.28 7.29 -20.33
N ALA A 277 12.08 7.50 -19.78
CA ALA A 277 11.69 6.91 -18.50
C ALA A 277 11.59 5.38 -18.55
N ARG A 278 11.11 4.82 -19.67
CA ARG A 278 11.08 3.37 -19.91
C ARG A 278 12.49 2.78 -20.00
N GLU A 279 13.36 3.42 -20.78
CA GLU A 279 14.77 3.02 -20.93
C GLU A 279 15.50 3.03 -19.57
N ALA A 280 15.32 4.10 -18.79
CA ALA A 280 15.90 4.21 -17.45
C ALA A 280 15.39 3.09 -16.52
N THR A 281 14.09 2.79 -16.54
CA THR A 281 13.48 1.73 -15.73
C THR A 281 14.09 0.36 -16.05
N LEU A 282 14.16 -0.01 -17.33
CA LEU A 282 14.69 -1.31 -17.75
C LEU A 282 16.18 -1.48 -17.39
N ARG A 283 16.95 -0.39 -17.41
CA ARG A 283 18.37 -0.40 -17.02
C ARG A 283 18.55 -0.52 -15.52
N ILE A 284 17.75 0.18 -14.73
CA ILE A 284 17.75 0.07 -13.26
C ILE A 284 17.43 -1.36 -12.82
N GLN A 285 16.51 -2.04 -13.51
CA GLN A 285 16.17 -3.44 -13.24
C GLN A 285 17.32 -4.42 -13.48
N ARG A 286 18.28 -4.08 -14.34
CA ARG A 286 19.48 -4.88 -14.61
C ARG A 286 20.61 -4.66 -13.61
N ASP A 287 20.54 -3.59 -12.83
CA ASP A 287 21.52 -3.26 -11.80
C ASP A 287 21.02 -3.74 -10.42
N SER A 288 21.95 -4.03 -9.51
CA SER A 288 21.66 -4.50 -8.15
C SER A 288 21.52 -3.36 -7.14
N ARG A 289 21.82 -2.11 -7.53
CA ARG A 289 21.76 -0.94 -6.64
C ARG A 289 20.33 -0.55 -6.27
N ARG A 290 20.16 -0.04 -5.05
CA ARG A 290 18.89 0.46 -4.51
C ARG A 290 18.76 1.99 -4.54
N TRP A 291 19.80 2.70 -4.95
CA TRP A 291 19.81 4.16 -4.96
C TRP A 291 20.60 4.72 -6.13
N TYR A 292 20.08 5.80 -6.71
CA TYR A 292 20.72 6.61 -7.73
C TYR A 292 20.48 8.09 -7.43
N GLY A 293 21.48 8.93 -7.65
CA GLY A 293 21.29 10.37 -7.65
C GLY A 293 20.36 10.80 -8.79
N GLY A 294 19.46 11.75 -8.52
CA GLY A 294 18.52 12.28 -9.52
C GLY A 294 17.13 11.62 -9.55
N ILE A 295 16.86 10.63 -8.71
CA ILE A 295 15.50 10.08 -8.56
C ILE A 295 14.66 11.05 -7.73
N SER A 296 13.85 11.86 -8.41
CA SER A 296 12.84 12.75 -7.83
C SER A 296 11.43 12.16 -7.92
N LEU A 297 10.45 12.76 -7.23
CA LEU A 297 9.03 12.38 -7.37
C LEU A 297 8.56 12.48 -8.82
N SER A 298 8.95 13.55 -9.53
CA SER A 298 8.63 13.73 -10.95
C SER A 298 9.13 12.56 -11.80
N VAL A 299 10.39 12.19 -11.63
CA VAL A 299 11.01 11.09 -12.39
C VAL A 299 10.31 9.77 -12.09
N LEU A 300 9.94 9.51 -10.83
CA LEU A 300 9.20 8.31 -10.45
C LEU A 300 7.82 8.26 -11.11
N PHE A 301 7.07 9.37 -11.15
CA PHE A 301 5.80 9.42 -11.86
C PHE A 301 5.95 9.23 -13.37
N ASP A 302 6.99 9.79 -13.99
CA ASP A 302 7.27 9.58 -15.42
C ASP A 302 7.59 8.10 -15.72
N MET A 303 8.35 7.43 -14.84
CA MET A 303 8.61 5.98 -14.94
C MET A 303 7.33 5.16 -14.81
N ILE A 304 6.46 5.51 -13.87
CA ILE A 304 5.15 4.87 -13.72
C ILE A 304 4.30 5.07 -14.97
N ALA A 305 4.22 6.31 -15.47
CA ALA A 305 3.45 6.63 -16.66
C ALA A 305 3.95 5.88 -17.90
N ALA A 306 5.27 5.81 -18.08
CA ALA A 306 5.87 5.05 -19.17
C ALA A 306 5.58 3.55 -19.06
N ASP A 307 5.61 2.98 -17.85
CA ASP A 307 5.24 1.57 -17.62
C ASP A 307 3.75 1.32 -17.91
N ARG A 308 2.85 2.22 -17.50
CA ARG A 308 1.41 2.12 -17.80
C ARG A 308 1.13 2.26 -19.29
N TRP A 309 1.75 3.22 -19.96
CA TRP A 309 1.63 3.41 -21.41
C TRP A 309 2.09 2.16 -22.17
N ALA A 310 3.25 1.61 -21.80
CA ALA A 310 3.80 0.42 -22.44
C ALA A 310 2.91 -0.83 -22.29
N ARG A 311 2.23 -0.98 -21.16
CA ARG A 311 1.36 -2.15 -20.90
C ARG A 311 -0.04 -2.00 -21.48
N ASN A 312 -0.55 -0.77 -21.56
CA ASN A 312 -1.96 -0.55 -21.80
C ASN A 312 -2.29 -0.03 -23.20
N MET A 313 -1.30 0.53 -23.91
CA MET A 313 -1.49 1.04 -25.28
C MET A 313 -0.90 0.09 -26.32
N ILE A 314 -1.58 -0.01 -27.46
CA ILE A 314 -1.17 -0.72 -28.65
C ILE A 314 -0.73 0.32 -29.68
N LEU A 315 0.50 0.17 -30.18
CA LEU A 315 1.00 0.97 -31.30
C LEU A 315 0.36 0.45 -32.60
N GLU A 316 -0.34 1.31 -33.32
CA GLU A 316 -0.93 0.95 -34.61
C GLU A 316 0.15 0.84 -35.72
N ALA A 317 -0.09 -0.02 -36.71
CA ALA A 317 0.89 -0.29 -37.76
C ALA A 317 1.22 0.97 -38.59
N ALA A 318 2.45 1.00 -39.13
CA ALA A 318 2.98 2.11 -39.91
C ALA A 318 2.03 2.51 -41.05
N GLY A 319 1.49 3.74 -40.98
CA GLY A 319 0.50 4.29 -41.91
C GLY A 319 -0.76 4.84 -41.23
N SER A 320 -1.08 4.35 -40.04
CA SER A 320 -2.07 4.92 -39.12
C SER A 320 -1.32 5.37 -37.85
N ALA A 321 -0.80 6.60 -37.83
CA ALA A 321 -0.04 7.09 -36.69
C ALA A 321 -0.98 7.25 -35.47
N GLY A 322 -1.00 6.26 -34.58
CA GLY A 322 -1.90 6.26 -33.43
C GLY A 322 -1.53 5.23 -32.37
N TYR A 323 -1.82 5.57 -31.11
CA TYR A 323 -1.85 4.65 -29.99
C TYR A 323 -3.31 4.39 -29.64
N LYS A 324 -3.69 3.12 -29.46
CA LYS A 324 -5.04 2.72 -29.02
C LYS A 324 -4.99 1.98 -27.70
N VAL A 325 -6.01 2.19 -26.87
CA VAL A 325 -6.16 1.42 -25.62
C VAL A 325 -6.36 -0.06 -25.96
N SER A 326 -5.64 -0.93 -25.27
CA SER A 326 -5.81 -2.37 -25.40
C SER A 326 -7.24 -2.79 -25.06
N PRO A 327 -7.95 -3.56 -25.90
CA PRO A 327 -9.30 -4.02 -25.61
C PRO A 327 -9.42 -4.80 -24.29
N ASN A 328 -8.37 -5.53 -23.90
CA ASN A 328 -8.33 -6.25 -22.63
C ASN A 328 -8.30 -5.29 -21.44
N VAL A 329 -7.48 -4.24 -21.53
CA VAL A 329 -7.41 -3.20 -20.49
C VAL A 329 -8.71 -2.45 -20.41
N LEU A 330 -9.27 -2.03 -21.55
CA LEU A 330 -10.57 -1.35 -21.60
C LEU A 330 -11.66 -2.17 -20.89
N ASN A 331 -11.82 -3.44 -21.26
CA ASN A 331 -12.82 -4.31 -20.63
C ASN A 331 -12.56 -4.49 -19.13
N GLN A 332 -11.32 -4.75 -18.73
CA GLN A 332 -10.95 -4.87 -17.33
C GLN A 332 -11.28 -3.61 -16.52
N GLN A 333 -11.01 -2.42 -17.07
CA GLN A 333 -11.27 -1.15 -16.40
C GLN A 333 -12.77 -0.85 -16.30
N LEU A 334 -13.55 -1.18 -17.34
CA LEU A 334 -15.01 -1.08 -17.30
C LEU A 334 -15.61 -2.07 -16.28
N ASP A 335 -15.13 -3.32 -16.25
CA ASP A 335 -15.56 -4.34 -15.28
C ASP A 335 -15.23 -3.93 -13.84
N GLY A 336 -14.07 -3.30 -13.64
CA GLY A 336 -13.67 -2.73 -12.35
C GLY A 336 -14.63 -1.65 -11.85
N LEU A 337 -15.08 -0.74 -12.73
CA LEU A 337 -16.06 0.29 -12.35
C LEU A 337 -17.43 -0.32 -12.03
N LEU A 338 -17.88 -1.30 -12.81
CA LEU A 338 -19.15 -1.97 -12.54
C LEU A 338 -19.10 -2.70 -11.19
N THR A 339 -18.00 -3.40 -10.92
CA THR A 339 -17.74 -4.03 -9.62
C THR A 339 -17.77 -3.01 -8.48
N PHE A 340 -17.13 -1.85 -8.67
CA PHE A 340 -17.17 -0.76 -7.69
C PHE A 340 -18.60 -0.29 -7.42
N VAL A 341 -19.35 0.03 -8.48
CA VAL A 341 -20.72 0.54 -8.39
C VAL A 341 -21.65 -0.46 -7.70
N ASP A 342 -21.52 -1.74 -8.02
CA ASP A 342 -22.38 -2.79 -7.49
C ASP A 342 -22.04 -3.13 -6.03
N GLU A 343 -20.76 -3.33 -5.69
CA GLU A 343 -20.35 -3.65 -4.31
C GLU A 343 -20.53 -2.46 -3.36
N MET A 344 -20.24 -1.24 -3.80
CA MET A 344 -20.44 -0.03 -3.01
C MET A 344 -21.89 0.45 -3.02
N GLN A 345 -22.80 -0.22 -3.76
CA GLN A 345 -24.19 0.20 -3.94
C GLN A 345 -24.31 1.69 -4.31
N TRP A 346 -23.42 2.14 -5.20
CA TRP A 346 -23.22 3.56 -5.46
C TRP A 346 -24.51 4.23 -6.00
N PRO A 347 -24.88 5.43 -5.50
CA PRO A 347 -26.07 6.12 -5.99
C PRO A 347 -25.99 6.38 -7.49
N PHE A 348 -27.12 6.31 -8.20
CA PHE A 348 -27.17 6.42 -9.67
C PHE A 348 -26.42 5.30 -10.42
N GLY A 349 -26.07 4.19 -9.77
CA GLY A 349 -25.37 3.08 -10.40
C GLY A 349 -26.06 2.51 -11.66
N ARG A 350 -27.38 2.64 -11.77
CA ARG A 350 -28.12 2.28 -12.98
C ARG A 350 -27.67 3.08 -14.21
N GLU A 351 -27.50 4.40 -14.08
CA GLU A 351 -27.06 5.24 -15.21
C GLU A 351 -25.66 4.86 -15.67
N VAL A 352 -24.78 4.55 -14.71
CA VAL A 352 -23.41 4.10 -14.99
C VAL A 352 -23.42 2.80 -15.80
N ARG A 353 -24.23 1.81 -15.41
CA ARG A 353 -24.37 0.55 -16.16
C ARG A 353 -24.86 0.78 -17.59
N GLU A 354 -25.86 1.64 -17.76
CA GLU A 354 -26.41 1.99 -19.08
C GLU A 354 -25.37 2.70 -19.96
N ALA A 355 -24.53 3.57 -19.37
CA ALA A 355 -23.47 4.29 -20.09
C ALA A 355 -22.24 3.43 -20.45
N VAL A 356 -21.94 2.38 -19.67
CA VAL A 356 -20.81 1.48 -19.95
C VAL A 356 -21.07 0.56 -21.15
N ALA A 357 -22.32 0.13 -21.38
CA ALA A 357 -22.67 -0.80 -22.46
C ALA A 357 -22.17 -0.38 -23.87
N PRO A 358 -22.40 0.86 -24.35
CA PRO A 358 -21.92 1.28 -25.67
C PRO A 358 -20.38 1.40 -25.77
N LEU A 359 -19.68 1.55 -24.65
CA LEU A 359 -18.22 1.70 -24.63
C LEU A 359 -17.45 0.40 -24.92
N ARG A 360 -18.15 -0.74 -24.99
CA ARG A 360 -17.59 -2.04 -25.39
C ARG A 360 -17.67 -2.31 -26.90
N GLY A 361 -18.18 -1.36 -27.69
CA GLY A 361 -18.28 -1.49 -29.14
C GLY A 361 -16.93 -1.44 -29.86
N GLU A 362 -16.95 -1.53 -31.20
CA GLU A 362 -15.73 -1.66 -32.03
C GLU A 362 -14.90 -0.37 -32.15
N ASN A 363 -15.45 0.80 -31.80
CA ASN A 363 -14.72 2.08 -31.80
C ASN A 363 -15.32 3.04 -30.75
N PRO A 364 -15.08 2.82 -29.45
CA PRO A 364 -15.64 3.66 -28.42
C PRO A 364 -14.97 5.04 -28.43
N THR A 365 -15.79 6.09 -28.33
CA THR A 365 -15.32 7.46 -28.15
C THR A 365 -15.39 7.82 -26.68
N PHE A 366 -14.30 8.32 -26.12
CA PHE A 366 -14.22 8.69 -24.71
C PHE A 366 -14.03 10.19 -24.55
N ASP A 367 -14.64 10.74 -23.50
CA ASP A 367 -14.21 12.01 -22.94
C ASP A 367 -12.78 11.87 -22.41
N ILE A 368 -11.94 12.88 -22.63
CA ILE A 368 -10.56 12.92 -22.14
C ILE A 368 -10.51 12.72 -20.62
N SER A 369 -11.53 13.17 -19.89
CA SER A 369 -11.64 12.96 -18.44
C SER A 369 -11.86 11.50 -18.01
N LEU A 370 -12.42 10.65 -18.89
CA LEU A 370 -12.63 9.22 -18.63
C LEU A 370 -11.44 8.37 -19.10
N MET A 371 -10.67 8.87 -20.06
CA MET A 371 -9.53 8.16 -20.69
C MET A 371 -8.50 7.68 -19.68
N ASP A 372 -8.20 8.48 -18.66
CA ASP A 372 -7.24 8.11 -17.62
C ASP A 372 -7.63 6.82 -16.88
N TRP A 373 -8.93 6.59 -16.68
CA TRP A 373 -9.41 5.34 -16.12
C TRP A 373 -9.44 4.21 -17.14
N VAL A 374 -10.10 4.40 -18.29
CA VAL A 374 -10.30 3.31 -19.26
C VAL A 374 -8.99 2.82 -19.89
N ALA A 375 -7.99 3.69 -19.98
CA ALA A 375 -6.64 3.33 -20.41
C ALA A 375 -5.76 2.80 -19.26
N GLY A 376 -6.25 2.75 -18.02
CA GLY A 376 -5.50 2.29 -16.86
C GLY A 376 -4.29 3.18 -16.51
N PHE A 377 -4.42 4.49 -16.73
CA PHE A 377 -3.38 5.50 -16.56
C PHE A 377 -3.39 6.20 -15.20
N ILE A 378 -4.32 5.86 -14.32
CA ILE A 378 -4.36 6.46 -12.98
C ILE A 378 -3.03 6.22 -12.25
N LEU A 379 -2.42 7.32 -11.79
CA LEU A 379 -1.22 7.29 -10.98
C LEU A 379 -1.53 6.73 -9.57
N PRO A 380 -0.59 5.99 -8.97
CA PRO A 380 -0.79 5.39 -7.66
C PRO A 380 -0.82 6.44 -6.56
N GLY A 381 -1.41 6.07 -5.42
CA GLY A 381 -1.42 6.90 -4.20
C GLY A 381 -2.74 7.64 -3.98
N ALA A 382 -2.64 8.81 -3.35
CA ALA A 382 -3.76 9.45 -2.67
C ALA A 382 -4.85 10.01 -3.60
N THR A 383 -4.54 10.22 -4.88
CA THR A 383 -5.50 10.68 -5.90
C THR A 383 -6.26 9.52 -6.55
N TYR A 384 -5.80 8.29 -6.38
CA TYR A 384 -6.41 7.10 -6.98
C TYR A 384 -7.91 6.97 -6.63
N PRO A 385 -8.33 7.09 -5.35
CA PRO A 385 -9.74 6.94 -4.99
C PRO A 385 -10.63 8.02 -5.60
N LEU A 386 -10.12 9.25 -5.74
CA LEU A 386 -10.84 10.35 -6.40
C LEU A 386 -11.00 10.11 -7.90
N ALA A 387 -10.02 9.49 -8.55
CA ALA A 387 -10.11 9.14 -9.96
C ALA A 387 -11.18 8.06 -10.24
N VAL A 388 -11.33 7.08 -9.34
CA VAL A 388 -12.44 6.09 -9.40
C VAL A 388 -13.78 6.83 -9.39
N ILE A 389 -13.99 7.72 -8.42
CA ILE A 389 -15.26 8.47 -8.31
C ILE A 389 -15.45 9.41 -9.50
N SER A 390 -14.42 10.13 -9.94
CA SER A 390 -14.50 11.00 -11.12
C SER A 390 -14.97 10.23 -12.35
N SER A 391 -14.51 8.99 -12.52
CA SER A 391 -14.93 8.11 -13.62
C SER A 391 -16.40 7.70 -13.50
N VAL A 392 -16.85 7.38 -12.28
CA VAL A 392 -18.27 7.08 -11.99
C VAL A 392 -19.16 8.29 -12.28
N TYR A 393 -18.76 9.49 -11.85
CA TYR A 393 -19.48 10.74 -12.14
C TYR A 393 -19.55 11.01 -13.64
N ASN A 394 -18.46 10.81 -14.38
CA ASN A 394 -18.43 11.00 -15.83
C ASN A 394 -19.37 10.05 -16.60
N LEU A 395 -19.65 8.86 -16.05
CA LEU A 395 -20.52 7.86 -16.66
C LEU A 395 -21.99 7.98 -16.24
N SER A 396 -22.34 8.83 -15.28
CA SER A 396 -23.74 9.13 -14.96
C SER A 396 -24.10 10.50 -15.52
N LYS A 397 -25.16 10.56 -16.34
CA LYS A 397 -25.64 11.82 -16.91
C LYS A 397 -26.05 12.81 -15.82
N THR A 398 -26.72 12.32 -14.77
CA THR A 398 -27.19 13.13 -13.66
C THR A 398 -26.03 13.62 -12.79
N LEU A 399 -25.12 12.72 -12.43
CA LEU A 399 -23.96 13.07 -11.60
C LEU A 399 -22.97 13.96 -12.34
N LYS A 400 -22.70 13.73 -13.63
CA LYS A 400 -21.78 14.55 -14.43
C LYS A 400 -22.15 16.03 -14.41
N ALA A 401 -23.45 16.35 -14.48
CA ALA A 401 -23.94 17.73 -14.41
C ALA A 401 -23.76 18.39 -13.04
N HIS A 402 -23.50 17.61 -12.00
CA HIS A 402 -23.36 18.05 -10.60
C HIS A 402 -22.04 17.54 -9.98
N ALA A 403 -21.01 17.34 -10.81
CA ALA A 403 -19.73 16.86 -10.33
C ALA A 403 -19.15 17.81 -9.28
N PRO A 404 -18.63 17.30 -8.15
CA PRO A 404 -18.02 18.14 -7.13
C PRO A 404 -16.91 19.00 -7.74
N THR A 405 -17.06 20.31 -7.66
CA THR A 405 -16.06 21.28 -8.15
C THR A 405 -15.02 21.61 -7.09
N ARG A 406 -15.34 21.34 -5.81
CA ARG A 406 -14.49 21.68 -4.67
C ARG A 406 -13.35 20.70 -4.49
N VAL A 407 -12.23 21.18 -3.94
CA VAL A 407 -11.02 20.37 -3.72
C VAL A 407 -10.86 19.92 -2.27
N VAL A 408 -10.19 18.78 -2.08
CA VAL A 408 -9.80 18.21 -0.79
C VAL A 408 -8.30 17.95 -0.74
N HIS A 409 -7.74 17.84 0.46
CA HIS A 409 -6.35 17.43 0.66
C HIS A 409 -6.21 15.92 0.48
N ALA A 410 -6.06 15.48 -0.77
CA ALA A 410 -6.02 14.05 -1.13
C ALA A 410 -5.03 13.25 -0.26
N ARG A 411 -3.79 13.73 -0.10
CA ARG A 411 -2.72 13.05 0.68
C ARG A 411 -3.01 12.89 2.17
N GLN A 412 -3.79 13.82 2.77
CA GLN A 412 -4.23 13.68 4.16
C GLN A 412 -5.34 12.63 4.29
N GLY A 413 -6.09 12.38 3.22
CA GLY A 413 -7.09 11.31 3.16
C GLY A 413 -8.28 11.49 4.09
N ASN A 414 -8.48 12.67 4.70
CA ASN A 414 -9.51 12.92 5.71
C ASN A 414 -10.77 13.58 5.12
N TYR A 415 -11.40 12.89 4.18
CA TYR A 415 -12.56 13.38 3.43
C TYR A 415 -13.55 12.24 3.10
N GLY A 416 -14.74 12.62 2.65
CA GLY A 416 -15.78 11.70 2.21
C GLY A 416 -16.81 12.37 1.30
N ILE A 417 -17.71 11.56 0.74
CA ILE A 417 -18.85 12.00 -0.07
C ILE A 417 -20.13 11.57 0.63
N VAL A 418 -21.00 12.53 0.88
CA VAL A 418 -22.25 12.32 1.62
C VAL A 418 -23.44 12.52 0.70
N PHE A 419 -24.29 11.50 0.60
CA PHE A 419 -25.61 11.54 -0.03
C PHE A 419 -26.70 11.55 1.05
N PRO A 420 -27.97 11.85 0.72
CA PRO A 420 -29.02 11.94 1.74
C PRO A 420 -29.29 10.63 2.49
N ARG A 421 -28.97 9.48 1.88
CA ARG A 421 -29.27 8.15 2.44
C ARG A 421 -28.05 7.27 2.71
N ALA A 422 -26.86 7.69 2.27
CA ALA A 422 -25.62 6.94 2.46
C ALA A 422 -24.43 7.89 2.48
N SER A 423 -23.36 7.51 3.18
CA SER A 423 -22.07 8.19 3.14
C SER A 423 -20.95 7.25 2.71
N TYR A 424 -19.91 7.82 2.10
CA TYR A 424 -18.73 7.13 1.61
C TYR A 424 -17.49 7.86 2.09
N TRP A 425 -16.57 7.14 2.71
CA TRP A 425 -15.42 7.75 3.36
C TRP A 425 -14.13 7.21 2.78
N HIS A 426 -13.14 8.07 2.60
CA HIS A 426 -11.81 7.62 2.22
C HIS A 426 -11.24 6.69 3.30
N ALA A 427 -10.53 5.63 2.92
CA ALA A 427 -10.08 4.58 3.85
C ALA A 427 -9.14 5.09 4.96
N ARG A 428 -8.43 6.20 4.73
CA ARG A 428 -7.59 6.88 5.73
C ARG A 428 -8.28 7.98 6.53
N SER A 429 -9.52 8.32 6.21
CA SER A 429 -10.27 9.30 6.98
C SER A 429 -10.55 8.75 8.37
N VAL A 430 -10.66 9.63 9.36
CA VAL A 430 -10.97 9.22 10.73
C VAL A 430 -12.30 8.44 10.79
N VAL A 431 -13.28 8.86 10.00
CA VAL A 431 -14.58 8.18 9.90
C VAL A 431 -14.44 6.83 9.22
N GLY A 432 -13.75 6.77 8.08
CA GLY A 432 -13.51 5.55 7.34
C GLY A 432 -12.82 4.49 8.21
N LYS A 433 -11.72 4.85 8.88
CA LYS A 433 -10.99 3.95 9.79
C LYS A 433 -11.86 3.41 10.92
N VAL A 434 -12.74 4.25 11.49
CA VAL A 434 -13.63 3.85 12.59
C VAL A 434 -14.75 2.93 12.10
N LEU A 435 -15.36 3.21 10.95
CA LEU A 435 -16.50 2.45 10.43
C LEU A 435 -16.11 1.21 9.61
N ALA A 436 -14.85 1.10 9.16
CA ALA A 436 -14.37 -0.03 8.34
C ALA A 436 -14.71 -1.43 8.91
N PRO A 437 -14.65 -1.70 10.23
CA PRO A 437 -14.96 -3.01 10.78
C PRO A 437 -16.36 -3.50 10.42
N LEU A 438 -17.32 -2.60 10.16
CA LEU A 438 -18.68 -2.97 9.73
C LEU A 438 -18.68 -3.78 8.42
N SER A 439 -17.62 -3.74 7.62
CA SER A 439 -17.48 -4.57 6.43
C SER A 439 -17.30 -6.06 6.71
N LEU A 440 -17.01 -6.43 7.96
CA LEU A 440 -16.93 -7.81 8.44
C LEU A 440 -18.31 -8.43 8.71
N PHE A 441 -19.39 -7.64 8.73
CA PHE A 441 -20.75 -8.17 8.86
C PHE A 441 -21.19 -8.91 7.60
N GLU A 442 -21.61 -10.16 7.76
CA GLU A 442 -22.38 -10.88 6.76
C GLU A 442 -23.86 -10.46 6.88
N ALA A 443 -24.22 -9.39 6.16
CA ALA A 443 -25.57 -8.93 5.84
C ALA A 443 -26.66 -9.04 6.95
N THR A 444 -26.92 -7.91 7.62
CA THR A 444 -28.22 -7.63 8.22
C THR A 444 -28.93 -6.50 7.47
N ASP A 445 -30.24 -6.36 7.68
CA ASP A 445 -31.20 -5.48 6.97
C ASP A 445 -30.88 -3.97 6.90
N ARG A 446 -29.74 -3.49 7.42
CA ARG A 446 -29.41 -2.04 7.48
C ARG A 446 -28.58 -1.58 6.26
N PHE A 447 -27.29 -1.92 6.16
CA PHE A 447 -26.42 -1.62 5.00
C PHE A 447 -25.24 -2.60 4.95
N ARG A 448 -24.83 -3.04 3.75
CA ARG A 448 -23.65 -3.89 3.57
C ARG A 448 -22.42 -3.02 3.31
N VAL A 449 -21.73 -2.60 4.37
CA VAL A 449 -20.50 -1.79 4.25
C VAL A 449 -19.42 -2.59 3.51
N ARG A 450 -18.73 -1.96 2.55
CA ARG A 450 -17.60 -2.52 1.81
C ARG A 450 -16.38 -1.62 1.91
N CYS A 451 -15.21 -2.21 1.71
CA CYS A 451 -13.95 -1.51 1.54
C CYS A 451 -13.40 -1.83 0.13
N LEU A 452 -13.44 -0.88 -0.78
CA LEU A 452 -13.04 -1.10 -2.18
C LEU A 452 -12.49 0.17 -2.82
N GLY A 453 -11.39 0.06 -3.57
CA GLY A 453 -10.79 1.18 -4.31
C GLY A 453 -10.40 2.39 -3.44
N GLY A 454 -10.04 2.15 -2.17
CA GLY A 454 -9.73 3.21 -1.20
C GLY A 454 -10.94 3.88 -0.54
N TRP A 455 -12.16 3.36 -0.76
CA TRP A 455 -13.40 3.85 -0.18
C TRP A 455 -14.02 2.87 0.80
N ILE A 456 -14.76 3.41 1.77
CA ILE A 456 -15.52 2.68 2.78
C ILE A 456 -16.99 3.15 2.71
N GLY A 457 -17.90 2.23 2.42
CA GLY A 457 -19.33 2.51 2.31
C GLY A 457 -20.12 1.40 1.61
N PRO A 458 -21.44 1.53 1.47
CA PRO A 458 -22.26 2.63 1.99
C PRO A 458 -22.35 2.58 3.52
N CYS A 459 -22.06 3.70 4.18
CA CYS A 459 -22.25 3.88 5.63
C CYS A 459 -23.54 4.68 5.91
N LEU A 460 -23.97 4.74 7.18
CA LEU A 460 -25.03 5.64 7.62
C LEU A 460 -24.71 7.08 7.17
N SER A 461 -25.72 7.78 6.66
CA SER A 461 -25.58 9.22 6.37
C SER A 461 -25.72 10.05 7.65
N SER A 462 -25.47 11.35 7.51
CA SER A 462 -25.77 12.33 8.55
C SER A 462 -27.25 12.23 8.93
N GLU A 463 -27.54 12.21 10.24
CA GLU A 463 -28.92 12.19 10.76
C GLU A 463 -29.71 13.40 10.26
N GLU A 464 -29.08 14.57 10.27
CA GLU A 464 -29.61 15.78 9.65
C GLU A 464 -29.20 15.84 8.17
N PRO A 465 -30.15 16.01 7.23
CA PRO A 465 -29.83 16.16 5.81
C PRO A 465 -28.93 17.36 5.57
N LEU A 466 -27.77 17.13 4.96
CA LEU A 466 -26.87 18.21 4.58
C LEU A 466 -27.38 18.94 3.33
N PRO A 467 -27.32 20.28 3.28
CA PRO A 467 -27.56 21.05 2.06
C PRO A 467 -26.67 20.56 0.91
N ASP A 468 -27.23 20.56 -0.31
CA ASP A 468 -26.52 20.19 -1.55
C ASP A 468 -25.98 18.74 -1.62
N SER A 469 -26.38 17.86 -0.68
CA SER A 469 -25.94 16.47 -0.66
C SER A 469 -26.64 15.55 -1.67
N THR A 470 -27.71 16.01 -2.33
CA THR A 470 -28.54 15.22 -3.26
C THR A 470 -27.74 14.44 -4.30
N PHE A 471 -26.68 15.05 -4.85
CA PHE A 471 -25.81 14.46 -5.87
C PHE A 471 -24.40 14.13 -5.34
N GLY A 472 -24.27 13.98 -4.03
CA GLY A 472 -23.02 13.68 -3.34
C GLY A 472 -22.24 14.94 -3.01
N LEU A 473 -22.26 15.35 -1.75
CA LEU A 473 -21.45 16.47 -1.26
C LEU A 473 -20.08 15.95 -0.83
N LEU A 474 -19.03 16.39 -1.52
CA LEU A 474 -17.65 16.17 -1.09
C LEU A 474 -17.34 17.05 0.13
N ILE A 475 -16.91 16.45 1.24
CA ILE A 475 -16.63 17.13 2.49
C ILE A 475 -15.25 16.75 3.06
N SER A 476 -14.64 17.67 3.81
CA SER A 476 -13.47 17.39 4.64
C SER A 476 -13.88 17.17 6.10
N VAL A 477 -13.09 16.41 6.85
CA VAL A 477 -13.33 16.19 8.28
C VAL A 477 -12.30 16.94 9.12
N THR A 478 -12.76 17.66 10.14
CA THR A 478 -11.88 18.25 11.16
C THR A 478 -11.42 17.16 12.12
N ALA A 479 -10.12 16.87 12.12
CA ALA A 479 -9.47 16.03 13.12
C ALA A 479 -7.99 16.41 13.26
N HIS A 480 -7.44 16.28 14.45
CA HIS A 480 -6.01 16.43 14.70
C HIS A 480 -5.23 15.28 14.04
N PRO A 481 -3.98 15.51 13.59
CA PRO A 481 -3.09 14.44 13.21
C PRO A 481 -2.92 13.40 14.33
N PRO A 482 -2.65 12.12 13.99
CA PRO A 482 -2.37 11.11 14.99
C PRO A 482 -1.17 11.49 15.86
N THR A 483 -1.23 11.12 17.14
CA THR A 483 -0.15 11.33 18.09
C THR A 483 0.87 10.20 17.97
N PHE A 484 2.15 10.54 17.84
CA PHE A 484 3.23 9.57 17.80
C PHE A 484 4.15 9.72 19.02
N PRO A 485 4.76 8.64 19.51
CA PRO A 485 5.83 8.75 20.51
C PRO A 485 6.94 9.67 19.98
N ASP A 486 7.57 10.43 20.87
CA ASP A 486 8.67 11.31 20.49
C ASP A 486 9.86 10.47 19.97
N ILE A 487 10.25 10.70 18.72
CA ILE A 487 11.32 9.97 18.04
C ILE A 487 12.69 10.58 18.37
N GLY A 488 12.73 11.76 18.99
CA GLY A 488 13.92 12.60 19.11
C GLY A 488 14.74 12.52 20.41
N SER A 489 14.54 11.54 21.31
CA SER A 489 15.30 11.47 22.58
C SER A 489 15.98 10.14 22.89
N GLU A 490 15.78 9.11 22.07
CA GLU A 490 16.77 8.03 22.06
C GLU A 490 17.97 8.56 21.27
N GLU A 491 18.99 9.04 22.01
CA GLU A 491 20.34 9.21 21.47
C GLU A 491 20.58 8.04 20.53
N VAL A 492 21.03 8.34 19.30
CA VAL A 492 21.57 7.36 18.37
C VAL A 492 22.79 6.77 19.05
N ASP A 493 22.55 5.87 19.99
CA ASP A 493 23.56 5.16 20.71
C ASP A 493 24.13 4.25 19.64
N SER A 494 25.33 4.62 19.19
CA SER A 494 26.07 3.89 18.17
C SER A 494 26.30 2.44 18.61
N SER A 495 26.07 2.15 19.90
CA SER A 495 26.00 0.83 20.51
C SER A 495 24.83 -0.05 20.04
N ALA A 496 23.75 0.49 19.45
CA ALA A 496 22.62 -0.34 18.98
C ALA A 496 23.01 -1.18 17.75
N ARG A 497 23.95 -0.71 16.92
CA ARG A 497 24.54 -1.50 15.83
C ARG A 497 25.53 -2.56 16.33
N GLU A 498 26.11 -2.39 17.51
CA GLU A 498 27.03 -3.38 18.11
C GLU A 498 26.29 -4.38 19.02
N ARG A 499 25.16 -4.00 19.63
CA ARG A 499 24.35 -4.91 20.46
C ARG A 499 23.71 -6.05 19.65
N ASP A 500 23.39 -5.83 18.38
CA ASP A 500 22.84 -6.89 17.51
C ASP A 500 23.91 -7.89 17.01
N HIS A 501 25.21 -7.54 17.09
CA HIS A 501 26.31 -8.47 16.82
C HIS A 501 26.77 -9.27 18.06
N HIS A 502 26.44 -8.81 19.27
CA HIS A 502 26.78 -9.49 20.53
C HIS A 502 25.71 -10.48 21.05
N LEU A 503 24.56 -10.59 20.38
CA LEU A 503 23.57 -11.63 20.69
C LEU A 503 23.95 -13.03 20.20
N ASN A 504 25.07 -13.18 19.48
CA ASN A 504 25.57 -14.48 19.01
C ASN A 504 26.70 -15.09 19.88
N GLY A 505 26.92 -14.62 21.12
CA GLY A 505 28.00 -15.18 21.92
C GLY A 505 28.13 -14.74 23.37
N ALA A 506 27.05 -14.33 24.05
CA ALA A 506 27.11 -14.15 25.50
C ALA A 506 26.98 -15.51 26.19
N GLU A 507 28.08 -16.02 26.74
CA GLU A 507 28.07 -17.13 27.68
C GLU A 507 27.00 -16.90 28.75
N TYR A 508 26.00 -17.81 28.77
CA TYR A 508 24.98 -17.89 29.79
C TYR A 508 25.64 -18.12 31.14
N THR A 509 25.85 -17.04 31.90
CA THR A 509 26.05 -17.19 33.33
C THR A 509 24.72 -17.67 33.89
N ASN A 510 24.75 -18.86 34.51
CA ASN A 510 23.66 -19.47 35.26
C ASN A 510 23.22 -18.52 36.39
N THR A 511 22.38 -17.54 36.07
CA THR A 511 21.55 -16.86 37.06
C THR A 511 20.29 -17.69 37.26
N SER A 512 20.11 -18.07 38.52
CA SER A 512 19.00 -18.84 39.08
C SER A 512 17.65 -18.58 38.39
N SER A 513 17.07 -19.63 37.79
CA SER A 513 15.67 -20.03 37.91
C SER A 513 14.65 -18.90 38.23
N SER A 514 14.61 -17.83 37.43
CA SER A 514 13.43 -16.98 37.38
C SER A 514 12.41 -17.72 36.52
N SER A 515 11.32 -18.18 37.14
CA SER A 515 10.32 -18.99 36.45
C SER A 515 9.63 -18.15 35.38
N TRP A 516 10.02 -18.34 34.13
CA TRP A 516 9.36 -17.76 32.96
C TRP A 516 7.87 -18.09 32.97
N THR A 517 7.03 -17.08 33.19
CA THR A 517 5.59 -17.26 33.34
C THR A 517 4.91 -17.13 31.96
N PRO A 518 4.03 -18.07 31.57
CA PRO A 518 3.14 -17.84 30.45
C PRO A 518 2.24 -16.64 30.76
N LEU A 519 2.18 -15.67 29.84
CA LEU A 519 1.22 -14.59 29.93
C LEU A 519 -0.07 -15.08 29.28
N GLU A 520 -0.91 -15.74 30.06
CA GLU A 520 -2.21 -16.21 29.60
C GLU A 520 -3.15 -15.02 29.43
N ALA A 521 -3.82 -14.93 28.28
CA ALA A 521 -4.89 -13.96 28.15
C ALA A 521 -6.01 -14.36 29.13
N PRO A 522 -6.65 -13.39 29.80
CA PRO A 522 -7.76 -13.68 30.70
C PRO A 522 -8.80 -14.58 30.03
N PRO A 523 -9.34 -15.60 30.72
CA PRO A 523 -10.30 -16.54 30.13
C PRO A 523 -11.49 -15.84 29.46
N ASP A 524 -11.93 -14.71 30.02
CA ASP A 524 -13.02 -13.87 29.50
C ASP A 524 -12.74 -13.27 28.11
N LEU A 525 -11.47 -13.21 27.69
CA LEU A 525 -11.08 -12.84 26.33
C LEU A 525 -11.23 -13.99 25.33
N PHE A 526 -11.39 -15.23 25.79
CA PHE A 526 -11.53 -16.43 24.95
C PHE A 526 -12.92 -17.07 25.00
N ILE A 527 -13.75 -16.72 25.99
CA ILE A 527 -15.14 -17.18 26.05
C ILE A 527 -15.93 -16.49 24.92
N PRO A 528 -16.48 -17.22 23.94
CA PRO A 528 -17.44 -16.66 23.00
C PRO A 528 -18.62 -16.15 23.82
N ARG A 529 -18.97 -14.85 23.72
CA ARG A 529 -20.19 -14.38 24.37
C ARG A 529 -21.38 -15.07 23.70
N ILE A 530 -22.04 -15.98 24.42
CA ILE A 530 -23.30 -16.64 24.02
C ILE A 530 -24.48 -15.68 24.28
N GLN A 531 -24.32 -14.38 24.05
CA GLN A 531 -25.41 -13.42 24.18
C GLN A 531 -25.86 -13.01 22.79
N ASP A 532 -27.15 -13.24 22.49
CA ASP A 532 -27.81 -13.04 21.20
C ASP A 532 -27.87 -11.57 20.72
N SER A 533 -27.16 -10.64 21.36
CA SER A 533 -27.16 -9.21 21.03
C SER A 533 -25.78 -8.59 21.26
N ASP A 534 -25.29 -7.84 20.28
CA ASP A 534 -24.08 -7.02 20.40
C ASP A 534 -24.25 -6.04 21.60
N PRO A 535 -23.21 -5.87 22.45
CA PRO A 535 -23.28 -5.00 23.62
C PRO A 535 -23.44 -3.52 23.24
N VAL A 536 -23.12 -3.17 22.00
CA VAL A 536 -23.19 -1.81 21.49
C VAL A 536 -23.76 -1.85 20.08
N SER A 537 -24.62 -0.89 19.75
CA SER A 537 -25.06 -0.65 18.38
C SER A 537 -24.87 0.80 17.94
N LEU A 538 -24.42 1.01 16.70
CA LEU A 538 -24.29 2.34 16.12
C LEU A 538 -25.68 2.84 15.71
N HIS A 539 -26.07 4.01 16.22
CA HIS A 539 -27.38 4.59 15.98
C HIS A 539 -27.36 5.64 14.88
N SER A 540 -26.50 6.64 15.01
CA SER A 540 -26.47 7.79 14.10
C SER A 540 -25.06 8.37 13.91
N VAL A 541 -24.93 9.14 12.83
CA VAL A 541 -23.73 9.93 12.50
C VAL A 541 -24.17 11.39 12.43
N HIS A 542 -23.50 12.26 13.19
CA HIS A 542 -23.76 13.70 13.18
C HIS A 542 -22.61 14.43 12.49
N LEU A 543 -22.95 15.26 11.50
CA LEU A 543 -22.02 16.14 10.80
C LEU A 543 -22.33 17.59 11.16
N THR A 544 -21.50 18.20 12.00
CA THR A 544 -21.64 19.61 12.37
C THR A 544 -20.62 20.45 11.63
N LYS A 545 -21.08 21.41 10.81
CA LYS A 545 -20.18 22.27 10.02
C LYS A 545 -19.23 23.03 10.94
N SER A 546 -17.93 22.89 10.71
CA SER A 546 -16.91 23.63 11.42
C SER A 546 -16.97 25.10 10.99
N GLY A 547 -16.96 26.04 11.94
CA GLY A 547 -16.96 27.47 11.61
C GLY A 547 -15.69 27.86 10.84
N ASP A 548 -15.85 28.52 9.70
CA ASP A 548 -14.73 29.13 8.96
C ASP A 548 -14.17 30.29 9.79
N MET A 549 -13.14 30.03 10.60
CA MET A 549 -12.29 31.08 11.17
C MET A 549 -11.23 31.46 10.13
N GLY A 550 -11.65 32.15 9.08
CA GLY A 550 -10.74 32.61 8.02
C GLY A 550 -11.51 33.26 6.87
N ALA A 551 -11.17 34.51 6.58
CA ALA A 551 -11.82 35.43 5.66
C ALA A 551 -12.22 34.86 4.28
N ASP A 552 -13.25 35.46 3.70
CA ASP A 552 -13.70 35.34 2.31
C ASP A 552 -12.55 35.62 1.32
N THR A 553 -11.72 34.62 1.03
CA THR A 553 -10.79 34.60 -0.10
C THR A 553 -11.33 33.63 -1.16
N GLU A 554 -11.06 33.88 -2.44
CA GLU A 554 -11.47 32.96 -3.52
C GLU A 554 -10.98 31.52 -3.29
N GLU A 555 -9.85 31.37 -2.59
CA GLU A 555 -9.25 30.08 -2.21
C GLU A 555 -10.06 29.30 -1.15
N SER A 556 -10.79 29.97 -0.26
CA SER A 556 -11.68 29.30 0.71
C SER A 556 -12.97 28.80 0.05
N THR A 557 -13.46 29.51 -0.99
CA THR A 557 -14.69 29.12 -1.71
C THR A 557 -14.51 27.85 -2.56
N ASN A 558 -13.30 27.57 -3.03
CA ASN A 558 -12.98 26.37 -3.83
C ASN A 558 -12.75 25.12 -2.97
N ARG A 559 -12.64 25.26 -1.64
CA ARG A 559 -12.35 24.13 -0.75
C ARG A 559 -13.62 23.41 -0.31
N ALA A 560 -13.54 22.08 -0.18
CA ALA A 560 -14.65 21.31 0.37
C ALA A 560 -15.00 21.79 1.79
N PRO A 561 -16.30 21.89 2.13
CA PRO A 561 -16.73 22.32 3.46
C PRO A 561 -16.24 21.32 4.51
N THR A 562 -15.83 21.84 5.66
CA THR A 562 -15.25 21.02 6.73
C THR A 562 -16.26 20.77 7.83
N TYR A 563 -16.34 19.54 8.32
CA TYR A 563 -17.28 19.11 9.36
C TYR A 563 -16.57 18.42 10.53
N ASN A 564 -17.09 18.63 11.73
CA ASN A 564 -16.86 17.75 12.87
C ASN A 564 -17.80 16.55 12.78
N VAL A 565 -17.32 15.39 13.23
CA VAL A 565 -18.08 14.14 13.17
C VAL A 565 -18.27 13.61 14.59
N SER A 566 -19.51 13.33 14.95
CA SER A 566 -19.85 12.60 16.17
C SER A 566 -20.63 11.34 15.82
N LEU A 567 -20.38 10.27 16.58
CA LEU A 567 -21.07 8.99 16.45
C LEU A 567 -21.84 8.70 17.73
N ASP A 568 -23.11 8.35 17.58
CA ASP A 568 -23.98 7.99 18.70
C ASP A 568 -24.21 6.48 18.72
N PHE A 569 -24.08 5.92 19.92
CA PHE A 569 -24.20 4.49 20.17
C PHE A 569 -25.23 4.21 21.24
N HIS A 570 -25.93 3.09 21.13
CA HIS A 570 -26.77 2.53 22.19
C HIS A 570 -26.02 1.39 22.89
N LEU A 571 -25.97 1.45 24.22
CA LEU A 571 -25.31 0.46 25.09
C LEU A 571 -26.35 -0.50 25.65
N SER A 572 -26.27 -1.76 25.26
CA SER A 572 -27.34 -2.74 25.50
C SER A 572 -27.47 -3.15 26.97
N HIS A 573 -26.38 -3.23 27.74
CA HIS A 573 -26.48 -3.68 29.14
C HIS A 573 -26.93 -2.58 30.10
N THR A 574 -26.56 -1.32 29.82
CA THR A 574 -26.92 -0.17 30.64
C THR A 574 -28.19 0.54 30.17
N ASP A 575 -28.63 0.27 28.94
CA ASP A 575 -29.70 0.98 28.24
C ASP A 575 -29.46 2.50 28.21
N THR A 576 -28.21 2.88 27.95
CA THR A 576 -27.77 4.28 27.84
C THR A 576 -27.24 4.59 26.45
N ALA A 577 -27.14 5.88 26.12
CA ALA A 577 -26.51 6.34 24.90
C ALA A 577 -25.12 6.90 25.21
N ALA A 578 -24.17 6.66 24.31
CA ALA A 578 -22.83 7.22 24.36
C ALA A 578 -22.51 7.93 23.04
N THR A 579 -21.95 9.13 23.11
CA THR A 579 -21.56 9.93 21.95
C THR A 579 -20.06 10.15 21.94
N PHE A 580 -19.41 9.82 20.82
CA PHE A 580 -17.99 10.09 20.62
C PHE A 580 -17.77 11.03 19.44
N THR A 581 -17.25 12.22 19.71
CA THR A 581 -16.71 13.13 18.68
C THR A 581 -15.32 12.66 18.25
N LEU A 582 -15.11 12.48 16.96
CA LEU A 582 -13.86 11.98 16.38
C LEU A 582 -12.85 13.13 16.23
N THR A 583 -12.14 13.44 17.32
CA THR A 583 -11.27 14.61 17.41
C THR A 583 -9.87 14.40 16.84
N THR A 584 -9.39 13.15 16.76
CA THR A 584 -8.06 12.80 16.28
C THR A 584 -8.13 11.67 15.25
N ASN A 585 -7.36 11.78 14.16
CA ASN A 585 -7.25 10.73 13.14
C ASN A 585 -6.28 9.63 13.58
N SER A 586 -6.64 8.90 14.64
CA SER A 586 -5.84 7.81 15.20
C SER A 586 -5.49 6.73 14.18
N VAL A 587 -4.40 6.00 14.43
CA VAL A 587 -3.96 4.87 13.63
C VAL A 587 -4.29 3.55 14.34
N PHE A 588 -4.91 2.64 13.61
CA PHE A 588 -5.17 1.26 14.06
C PHE A 588 -4.20 0.33 13.38
N ILE A 589 -3.45 -0.48 14.12
CA ILE A 589 -2.39 -1.33 13.60
C ILE A 589 -2.80 -2.79 13.75
N ALA A 590 -2.92 -3.52 12.65
CA ALA A 590 -3.18 -4.96 12.67
C ALA A 590 -1.97 -5.72 13.23
N ALA A 591 -2.18 -6.47 14.32
CA ALA A 591 -1.14 -7.31 14.89
C ALA A 591 -0.70 -8.39 13.88
N PRO A 592 0.59 -8.48 13.50
CA PRO A 592 1.06 -9.51 12.58
C PRO A 592 1.05 -10.90 13.24
N PRO A 593 1.08 -12.00 12.47
CA PRO A 593 1.16 -13.35 13.03
C PRO A 593 2.50 -13.60 13.74
N CYS A 594 2.49 -14.44 14.78
CA CYS A 594 3.71 -15.03 15.37
C CYS A 594 3.69 -16.55 15.20
N ARG A 595 4.79 -17.24 15.52
CA ARG A 595 4.87 -18.71 15.45
C ARG A 595 5.05 -19.31 16.85
N GLY A 596 4.05 -20.05 17.32
CA GLY A 596 4.05 -20.70 18.64
C GLY A 596 3.52 -19.82 19.77
N THR A 597 3.62 -20.33 21.00
CA THR A 597 3.22 -19.64 22.22
C THR A 597 4.43 -19.11 22.97
N HIS A 598 4.44 -17.83 23.31
CA HIS A 598 5.60 -17.15 23.87
C HIS A 598 5.38 -16.71 25.32
N ARG A 599 6.46 -16.69 26.12
CA ARG A 599 6.45 -16.32 27.54
C ARG A 599 7.11 -14.97 27.76
N VAL A 600 6.98 -14.41 28.96
CA VAL A 600 7.56 -13.11 29.32
C VAL A 600 8.66 -13.31 30.36
N ASN A 601 9.77 -12.60 30.18
CA ASN A 601 10.83 -12.55 31.19
C ASN A 601 10.26 -11.87 32.44
N PRO A 602 10.32 -12.48 33.63
CA PRO A 602 9.92 -11.83 34.88
C PRO A 602 10.52 -10.43 35.05
N ASP A 603 11.77 -10.22 34.62
CA ASP A 603 12.45 -8.92 34.72
C ASP A 603 11.83 -7.85 33.80
N LYS A 604 11.17 -8.27 32.72
CA LYS A 604 10.48 -7.39 31.77
C LYS A 604 8.96 -7.37 31.95
N ALA A 605 8.41 -8.16 32.89
CA ALA A 605 6.96 -8.34 33.03
C ALA A 605 6.20 -7.04 33.33
N SER A 606 6.85 -6.07 33.97
CA SER A 606 6.31 -4.73 34.23
C SER A 606 5.88 -3.99 32.96
N HIS A 607 6.63 -4.15 31.85
CA HIS A 607 6.34 -3.55 30.54
C HIS A 607 5.07 -4.11 29.88
N TYR A 608 4.62 -5.28 30.35
CA TYR A 608 3.46 -6.00 29.84
C TYR A 608 2.30 -6.00 30.84
N THR A 609 2.34 -5.14 31.87
CA THR A 609 1.20 -4.97 32.77
C THR A 609 0.01 -4.42 31.99
N PHE A 610 -1.17 -4.99 32.21
CA PHE A 610 -2.37 -4.60 31.48
C PHE A 610 -3.60 -4.56 32.36
N SER A 611 -4.61 -3.82 31.92
CA SER A 611 -5.97 -3.92 32.44
C SER A 611 -6.95 -4.20 31.32
N VAL A 612 -7.91 -5.08 31.58
CA VAL A 612 -8.99 -5.39 30.64
C VAL A 612 -10.20 -4.52 30.95
N ARG A 613 -10.85 -3.99 29.90
CA ARG A 613 -12.12 -3.27 29.97
C ARG A 613 -13.08 -3.81 28.92
N GLY A 614 -14.36 -3.92 29.26
CA GLY A 614 -15.40 -4.12 28.26
C GLY A 614 -15.62 -2.84 27.46
N VAL A 615 -16.25 -2.95 26.29
CA VAL A 615 -16.56 -1.77 25.45
C VAL A 615 -17.43 -0.74 26.18
N GLU A 616 -18.47 -1.16 26.90
CA GLU A 616 -19.33 -0.21 27.64
C GLU A 616 -18.61 0.50 28.81
N ASP A 617 -17.51 -0.07 29.33
CA ASP A 617 -16.75 0.57 30.41
C ASP A 617 -15.97 1.80 29.94
N LEU A 618 -15.73 1.93 28.63
CA LEU A 618 -14.89 2.98 28.06
C LEU A 618 -15.51 4.38 28.22
N GLU A 619 -16.83 4.50 28.20
CA GLU A 619 -17.55 5.76 28.41
C GLU A 619 -17.21 6.38 29.78
N ARG A 620 -16.96 5.53 30.78
CA ARG A 620 -16.70 5.95 32.17
C ARG A 620 -15.22 6.19 32.46
N LEU A 621 -14.34 5.90 31.52
CA LEU A 621 -12.90 6.13 31.71
C LEU A 621 -12.62 7.63 31.64
N PRO A 622 -11.82 8.18 32.58
CA PRO A 622 -11.37 9.55 32.47
C PRO A 622 -10.52 9.72 31.21
N LYS A 623 -10.42 10.97 30.73
CA LYS A 623 -9.55 11.26 29.59
C LYS A 623 -8.13 10.88 29.95
N TRP A 624 -7.47 10.15 29.04
CA TRP A 624 -6.13 9.64 29.29
C TRP A 624 -5.16 10.81 29.52
N GLY A 625 -4.35 10.73 30.58
CA GLY A 625 -3.42 11.78 31.00
C GLY A 625 -3.90 12.58 32.22
N GLU A 626 -5.15 12.39 32.65
CA GLU A 626 -5.69 12.93 33.91
C GLU A 626 -5.47 11.97 35.10
N GLN A 627 -4.86 10.80 34.88
CA GLN A 627 -4.47 9.84 35.92
C GLN A 627 -2.95 9.90 36.17
N ASN A 628 -2.55 9.81 37.45
CA ASN A 628 -1.15 9.63 37.84
C ASN A 628 -0.59 8.36 37.19
N ASP A 629 0.68 8.43 36.76
CA ASP A 629 1.41 7.47 35.90
C ASP A 629 1.71 6.10 36.56
N ASP A 630 1.00 5.73 37.63
CA ASP A 630 1.13 4.46 38.36
C ASP A 630 0.17 3.35 37.83
N GLY A 631 -0.53 3.62 36.72
CA GLY A 631 -1.49 2.71 36.10
C GLY A 631 -0.85 1.58 35.28
N PRO A 632 -1.65 0.59 34.82
CA PRO A 632 -1.17 -0.50 33.96
C PRO A 632 -0.59 0.04 32.65
N ALA A 633 0.50 -0.57 32.17
CA ALA A 633 1.21 -0.11 30.98
C ALA A 633 0.36 -0.17 29.69
N ILE A 634 -0.59 -1.11 29.62
CA ILE A 634 -1.43 -1.35 28.43
C ILE A 634 -2.91 -1.45 28.80
N LEU A 635 -3.76 -0.72 28.09
CA LEU A 635 -5.22 -0.89 28.14
C LEU A 635 -5.66 -1.93 27.10
N VAL A 636 -6.27 -3.02 27.55
CA VAL A 636 -6.84 -4.08 26.70
C VAL A 636 -8.35 -3.89 26.65
N ILE A 637 -8.87 -3.60 25.45
CA ILE A 637 -10.29 -3.39 25.20
C ILE A 637 -10.88 -4.67 24.63
N ASN A 638 -11.80 -5.30 25.36
CA ASN A 638 -12.51 -6.48 24.90
C ASN A 638 -13.69 -6.06 23.99
N ALA A 639 -13.46 -6.08 22.68
CA ALA A 639 -14.42 -5.71 21.64
C ALA A 639 -14.95 -6.93 20.85
N ARG A 640 -14.92 -8.14 21.43
CA ARG A 640 -15.38 -9.38 20.79
C ARG A 640 -16.90 -9.51 20.61
N GLY A 641 -17.67 -8.47 20.94
CA GLY A 641 -19.13 -8.42 20.79
C GLY A 641 -19.55 -7.96 19.40
N GLY A 642 -18.92 -8.48 18.34
CA GLY A 642 -19.22 -8.13 16.96
C GLY A 642 -18.54 -6.84 16.43
N PRO A 643 -18.64 -6.56 15.12
CA PRO A 643 -17.97 -5.41 14.52
C PRO A 643 -18.38 -4.04 15.08
N GLU A 644 -19.62 -3.85 15.56
CA GLU A 644 -20.02 -2.58 16.19
C GLU A 644 -19.27 -2.32 17.50
N SER A 645 -18.89 -3.37 18.24
CA SER A 645 -18.02 -3.26 19.41
C SER A 645 -16.62 -2.75 19.03
N GLU A 646 -16.07 -3.22 17.91
CA GLU A 646 -14.79 -2.72 17.40
C GLU A 646 -14.91 -1.25 16.93
N VAL A 647 -16.01 -0.90 16.25
CA VAL A 647 -16.32 0.50 15.87
C VAL A 647 -16.35 1.41 17.11
N PHE A 648 -17.01 0.98 18.18
CA PHE A 648 -17.08 1.72 19.44
C PHE A 648 -15.68 1.93 20.06
N ALA A 649 -14.87 0.88 20.13
CA ALA A 649 -13.50 0.96 20.63
C ALA A 649 -12.64 1.91 19.79
N ARG A 650 -12.73 1.84 18.45
CA ARG A 650 -12.04 2.74 17.53
C ARG A 650 -12.52 4.19 17.67
N ALA A 651 -13.82 4.41 17.83
CA ALA A 651 -14.39 5.74 18.05
C ALA A 651 -13.88 6.37 19.35
N TRP A 652 -13.85 5.61 20.44
CA TRP A 652 -13.26 6.03 21.71
C TRP A 652 -11.77 6.38 21.58
N CYS A 653 -11.00 5.58 20.85
CA CYS A 653 -9.60 5.87 20.53
C CYS A 653 -9.43 7.18 19.75
N CYS A 654 -10.28 7.46 18.76
CA CYS A 654 -10.25 8.72 18.02
C CYS A 654 -10.72 9.92 18.87
N HIS A 655 -11.65 9.71 19.79
CA HIS A 655 -12.13 10.72 20.74
C HIS A 655 -11.07 11.12 21.78
N THR A 656 -10.28 10.14 22.23
CA THR A 656 -9.24 10.31 23.25
C THR A 656 -7.84 10.56 22.69
N GLY A 657 -7.67 10.54 21.37
CA GLY A 657 -6.39 10.80 20.71
C GLY A 657 -5.38 9.64 20.80
N ARG A 658 -5.87 8.40 20.71
CA ARG A 658 -5.07 7.18 20.89
C ARG A 658 -5.00 6.32 19.64
N ASN A 659 -3.77 5.96 19.25
CA ASN A 659 -3.54 4.85 18.35
C ASN A 659 -3.77 3.53 19.11
N ALA A 660 -4.08 2.45 18.39
CA ALA A 660 -4.30 1.15 19.01
C ALA A 660 -3.83 -0.01 18.11
N VAL A 661 -3.40 -1.10 18.74
CA VAL A 661 -3.16 -2.37 18.04
C VAL A 661 -4.47 -3.15 18.01
N VAL A 662 -4.84 -3.70 16.86
CA VAL A 662 -5.99 -4.58 16.67
C VAL A 662 -5.50 -6.02 16.63
N TRP A 663 -6.07 -6.85 17.50
CA TRP A 663 -5.69 -8.24 17.65
C TRP A 663 -6.92 -9.14 17.64
N ARG A 664 -6.88 -10.17 16.77
CA ARG A 664 -7.88 -11.23 16.73
C ARG A 664 -7.27 -12.51 17.32
N PRO A 665 -7.82 -13.05 18.43
CA PRO A 665 -7.36 -14.30 19.00
C PRO A 665 -7.82 -15.51 18.15
N GLY A 666 -6.94 -16.50 18.00
CA GLY A 666 -7.25 -17.80 17.41
C GLY A 666 -6.98 -17.91 15.90
N GLY A 667 -6.64 -19.11 15.45
CA GLY A 667 -6.28 -19.46 14.07
C GLY A 667 -4.78 -19.76 13.89
N ASP A 668 -4.45 -20.61 12.91
CA ASP A 668 -3.09 -21.10 12.63
C ASP A 668 -2.11 -20.00 12.14
N LYS A 669 -2.65 -18.82 11.81
CA LYS A 669 -1.90 -17.61 11.39
C LYS A 669 -2.23 -16.40 12.27
N SER A 670 -2.46 -16.62 13.56
CA SER A 670 -2.80 -15.54 14.50
C SER A 670 -1.61 -15.12 15.36
N CYS A 671 -1.65 -13.89 15.85
CA CYS A 671 -0.73 -13.40 16.86
C CYS A 671 -1.09 -14.00 18.22
N CYS A 672 -0.11 -14.42 19.02
CA CYS A 672 -0.35 -14.80 20.41
C CYS A 672 -0.54 -13.54 21.29
N PHE A 673 -1.19 -13.70 22.44
CA PHE A 673 -1.50 -12.56 23.32
C PHE A 673 -0.24 -11.80 23.80
N LYS A 674 0.83 -12.50 24.17
CA LYS A 674 2.12 -11.89 24.53
C LYS A 674 2.65 -11.01 23.43
N CYS A 675 2.66 -11.51 22.19
CA CYS A 675 3.17 -10.75 21.05
C CYS A 675 2.26 -9.56 20.74
N ALA A 676 0.94 -9.70 20.84
CA ALA A 676 0.01 -8.57 20.66
C ALA A 676 0.26 -7.46 21.69
N LEU A 677 0.48 -7.82 22.95
CA LEU A 677 0.88 -6.87 24.00
C LEU A 677 2.24 -6.24 23.71
N MET A 678 3.23 -7.01 23.22
CA MET A 678 4.55 -6.48 22.83
C MET A 678 4.43 -5.43 21.74
N VAL A 679 3.65 -5.67 20.70
CA VAL A 679 3.42 -4.70 19.63
C VAL A 679 2.79 -3.41 20.19
N ALA A 680 1.84 -3.52 21.13
CA ALA A 680 1.20 -2.35 21.75
C ALA A 680 2.07 -1.63 22.80
N SER A 681 3.03 -2.34 23.40
CA SER A 681 3.88 -1.84 24.49
C SER A 681 4.82 -0.72 24.04
N ALA A 682 5.46 -0.07 25.00
CA ALA A 682 6.51 0.92 24.74
C ALA A 682 7.73 0.33 24.00
N GLU A 683 8.07 -0.94 24.24
CA GLU A 683 9.17 -1.63 23.53
C GLU A 683 8.80 -1.91 22.05
N GLY A 684 7.50 -1.95 21.71
CA GLY A 684 6.98 -2.11 20.36
C GLY A 684 6.67 -0.77 19.69
N LEU A 685 5.39 -0.52 19.42
CA LEU A 685 4.92 0.69 18.74
C LEU A 685 4.52 1.82 19.69
N GLY A 686 4.39 1.53 20.99
CA GLY A 686 4.06 2.53 22.01
C GLY A 686 2.61 3.04 21.98
N THR A 687 1.68 2.28 21.39
CA THR A 687 0.26 2.67 21.35
C THR A 687 -0.39 2.61 22.73
N ARG A 688 0.08 1.70 23.60
CA ARG A 688 -0.46 1.40 24.94
C ARG A 688 -1.96 1.03 24.97
N VAL A 689 -2.54 0.74 23.81
CA VAL A 689 -3.92 0.28 23.65
C VAL A 689 -3.93 -0.94 22.73
N LEU A 690 -4.61 -2.00 23.17
CA LEU A 690 -4.84 -3.23 22.43
C LEU A 690 -6.35 -3.48 22.35
N ILE A 691 -6.91 -3.47 21.14
CA ILE A 691 -8.31 -3.81 20.86
C ILE A 691 -8.36 -5.30 20.49
N VAL A 692 -9.14 -6.07 21.25
CA VAL A 692 -9.38 -7.50 20.99
C VAL A 692 -10.68 -7.64 20.23
N CYS A 693 -10.64 -8.14 18.99
CA CYS A 693 -11.81 -8.30 18.12
C CYS A 693 -12.19 -9.76 17.84
#